data_AF-A0A271J530-F1
#
_entry.id   AF-A0A271J530-F1
#
_cell.length_a   1.000
_cell.length_b   1.000
_cell.length_c   1.000
_cell.angle_alpha   90.00
_cell.angle_beta   90.00
_cell.angle_gamma   90.00
#
_symmetry.space_group_name_H-M   'P 1'
#
loop_
_entity.id
_entity.type
_entity.pdbx_description
1 polymer ?
#
loop_
_entity_poly.entity_id
_entity_poly.type
_entity_poly.pdbx_seq_one_letter_code
_entity_poly.pdbx_strand_id
1 'polypeptide(L)'
;MGRLLLLLVSAAIVGGTVLSLSSRGIMTETSRLRGEARADLLARQLAESGQGIALTQVTTEDGFTPPPGLFVSERPYDSGRIQFNHYQETAVAGGGEQATIVTAGVVGEASHTLRSVYEFDPMDFPGPLWLDVPYATASVSRRAEVSGGQPGYEPQIDPAKYDDLGIREFGLTFNRAKAALATVGPAVPDWSQSGGRRLGNLGGVQTADDLYYTVTNAVDTAAGDVVVEGDQTITGTTRASSSPEGIYVVRGDLTITGTMLGDGALVVEGDLRVPGRLDWDGLVVVRSEENHVTVDLGGRVTIDGALVVSQEAYPPGGHIDLTTFRDPEGRWGRAWGRRESGPGALQASSWPLADAFLWYDHTHRFDEPAPGDVDATARVQKLVRLVDRATGDPQEAYTGLRELLNHLGSTDIVVEFDNAAEHGHAVYAIDVDGVGTATAPLNRGFAGTDVGSGTTMRTRPFAARDLRTLTVQPRSLRSLRQLWDGRGSCHGDQWPFCVGEDRNDRANALTVRLRRASGGPPLYEAAIYWHMQEGREAAEYQQELARFRSDVQSGRAPFGTDLTLGPNATVRYQLAPIVRLAEKLNFDGNDVRRLDTSSAHVTAQESRAAEAASPTPGRYRICHLPGQPGQTEQDIRLLTLGLHLLHGDTLGPCPPGA
;
A
#
# COMPACT_ATOMS: atom_id res chain seq x y z
N MET A 1 93.17 38.02 -12.34
CA MET A 1 91.70 37.94 -12.37
C MET A 1 91.13 36.70 -13.10
N GLY A 2 91.87 36.00 -13.98
CA GLY A 2 91.32 34.89 -14.78
C GLY A 2 90.99 33.57 -14.05
N ARG A 3 91.65 33.23 -12.94
CA ARG A 3 91.39 31.96 -12.21
C ARG A 3 90.12 31.99 -11.33
N LEU A 4 89.74 33.16 -10.82
CA LEU A 4 88.53 33.31 -10.01
C LEU A 4 87.25 33.25 -10.89
N LEU A 5 87.32 33.80 -12.11
CA LEU A 5 86.23 33.77 -13.08
C LEU A 5 85.93 32.34 -13.56
N LEU A 6 86.99 31.53 -13.79
CA LEU A 6 86.87 30.13 -14.21
C LEU A 6 86.23 29.25 -13.12
N LEU A 7 86.55 29.50 -11.84
CA LEU A 7 85.92 28.80 -10.71
C LEU A 7 84.45 29.22 -10.53
N LEU A 8 84.12 30.50 -10.71
CA LEU A 8 82.74 31.00 -10.64
C LEU A 8 81.87 30.48 -11.79
N VAL A 9 82.39 30.39 -13.00
CA VAL A 9 81.67 29.82 -14.16
C VAL A 9 81.47 28.32 -13.98
N SER A 10 82.48 27.58 -13.51
CA SER A 10 82.36 26.14 -13.24
C SER A 10 81.36 25.86 -12.11
N ALA A 11 81.39 26.65 -11.03
CA ALA A 11 80.42 26.56 -9.94
C ALA A 11 79.00 26.94 -10.36
N ALA A 12 78.83 27.90 -11.29
CA ALA A 12 77.53 28.27 -11.85
C ALA A 12 76.98 27.19 -12.80
N ILE A 13 77.83 26.53 -13.60
CA ILE A 13 77.43 25.43 -14.49
C ILE A 13 77.04 24.20 -13.67
N VAL A 14 77.85 23.82 -12.68
CA VAL A 14 77.57 22.69 -11.78
C VAL A 14 76.36 22.99 -10.89
N GLY A 15 76.26 24.19 -10.32
CA GLY A 15 75.10 24.62 -9.54
C GLY A 15 73.82 24.66 -10.37
N GLY A 16 73.88 25.16 -11.61
CA GLY A 16 72.75 25.20 -12.54
C GLY A 16 72.29 23.81 -13.00
N THR A 17 73.22 22.87 -13.22
CA THR A 17 72.87 21.47 -13.56
C THR A 17 72.29 20.72 -12.36
N VAL A 18 72.83 20.91 -11.15
CA VAL A 18 72.28 20.32 -9.93
C VAL A 18 70.89 20.87 -9.60
N LEU A 19 70.66 22.18 -9.75
CA LEU A 19 69.33 22.80 -9.59
C LEU A 19 68.33 22.36 -10.68
N SER A 20 68.78 22.18 -11.92
CA SER A 20 67.95 21.63 -13.01
C SER A 20 67.57 20.17 -12.75
N LEU A 21 68.50 19.35 -12.27
CA LEU A 21 68.25 17.95 -11.95
C LEU A 21 67.37 17.81 -10.71
N SER A 22 67.56 18.65 -9.68
CA SER A 22 66.70 18.65 -8.49
C SER A 22 65.29 19.15 -8.80
N SER A 23 65.14 20.20 -9.61
CA SER A 23 63.81 20.70 -10.02
C SER A 23 63.07 19.72 -10.93
N ARG A 24 63.76 19.04 -11.86
CA ARG A 24 63.18 17.93 -12.64
C ARG A 24 62.79 16.75 -11.75
N GLY A 25 63.62 16.41 -10.76
CA GLY A 25 63.30 15.41 -9.75
C GLY A 25 62.04 15.76 -8.96
N ILE A 26 61.94 16.99 -8.46
CA ILE A 26 60.78 17.50 -7.71
C ILE A 26 59.53 17.54 -8.59
N MET A 27 59.62 17.99 -9.85
CA MET A 27 58.48 18.01 -10.77
C MET A 27 58.00 16.60 -11.13
N THR A 28 58.92 15.65 -11.33
CA THR A 28 58.59 14.25 -11.61
C THR A 28 57.92 13.61 -10.40
N GLU A 29 58.47 13.84 -9.20
CA GLU A 29 57.91 13.33 -7.95
C GLU A 29 56.54 13.94 -7.64
N THR A 30 56.36 15.24 -7.86
CA THR A 30 55.07 15.91 -7.66
C THR A 30 54.03 15.41 -8.65
N SER A 31 54.41 15.18 -9.92
CA SER A 31 53.51 14.65 -10.95
C SER A 31 53.13 13.19 -10.65
N ARG A 32 54.09 12.41 -10.15
CA ARG A 32 53.88 11.04 -9.68
C ARG A 32 52.90 10.99 -8.51
N LEU A 33 53.14 11.75 -7.45
CA LEU A 33 52.26 11.82 -6.27
C LEU A 33 50.84 12.29 -6.64
N ARG A 34 50.71 13.23 -7.57
CA ARG A 34 49.38 13.64 -8.09
C ARG A 34 48.70 12.53 -8.90
N GLY A 35 49.46 11.80 -9.71
CA GLY A 35 48.95 10.64 -10.44
C GLY A 35 48.44 9.54 -9.50
N GLU A 36 49.17 9.28 -8.42
CA GLU A 36 48.82 8.29 -7.40
C GLU A 36 47.58 8.71 -6.61
N ALA A 37 47.54 9.94 -6.10
CA ALA A 37 46.37 10.46 -5.42
C ALA A 37 45.12 10.44 -6.32
N ARG A 38 45.30 10.71 -7.62
CA ARG A 38 44.21 10.59 -8.61
C ARG A 38 43.79 9.14 -8.80
N ALA A 39 44.73 8.20 -8.92
CA ALA A 39 44.43 6.78 -9.05
C ALA A 39 43.67 6.24 -7.83
N ASP A 40 44.10 6.61 -6.62
CA ASP A 40 43.47 6.21 -5.37
C ASP A 40 42.02 6.73 -5.26
N LEU A 41 41.79 8.01 -5.62
CA LEU A 41 40.45 8.60 -5.65
C LEU A 41 39.55 7.92 -6.69
N LEU A 42 40.07 7.68 -7.90
CA LEU A 42 39.30 7.03 -8.96
C LEU A 42 39.00 5.57 -8.61
N ALA A 43 39.91 4.85 -7.96
CA ALA A 43 39.67 3.48 -7.49
C ALA A 43 38.49 3.41 -6.51
N ARG A 44 38.37 4.38 -5.59
CA ARG A 44 37.22 4.49 -4.67
C ARG A 44 35.92 4.76 -5.41
N GLN A 45 35.93 5.76 -6.30
CA GLN A 45 34.74 6.12 -7.10
C GLN A 45 34.27 4.96 -7.98
N LEU A 46 35.20 4.20 -8.57
CA LEU A 46 34.87 3.02 -9.37
C LEU A 46 34.28 1.90 -8.52
N ALA A 47 34.78 1.67 -7.29
CA ALA A 47 34.20 0.70 -6.37
C ALA A 47 32.77 1.11 -5.95
N GLU A 48 32.55 2.37 -5.57
CA GLU A 48 31.22 2.89 -5.22
C GLU A 48 30.24 2.79 -6.39
N SER A 49 30.68 3.15 -7.61
CA SER A 49 29.88 3.00 -8.83
C SER A 49 29.59 1.54 -9.13
N GLY A 50 30.58 0.67 -8.96
CA GLY A 50 30.43 -0.78 -9.08
C GLY A 50 29.38 -1.32 -8.13
N GLN A 51 29.38 -0.84 -6.89
CA GLN A 51 28.41 -1.23 -5.88
C GLN A 51 26.97 -0.88 -6.29
N GLY A 52 26.75 0.35 -6.79
CA GLY A 52 25.45 0.77 -7.31
C GLY A 52 25.00 -0.07 -8.51
N ILE A 53 25.89 -0.29 -9.47
CA ILE A 53 25.60 -1.14 -10.65
C ILE A 53 25.27 -2.56 -10.24
N ALA A 54 26.06 -3.15 -9.32
CA ALA A 54 25.82 -4.49 -8.81
C ALA A 54 24.45 -4.58 -8.14
N LEU A 55 24.14 -3.65 -7.23
CA LEU A 55 22.87 -3.63 -6.51
C LEU A 55 21.69 -3.55 -7.47
N THR A 56 21.68 -2.60 -8.39
CA THR A 56 20.60 -2.45 -9.39
C THR A 56 20.46 -3.68 -10.29
N GLN A 57 21.55 -4.40 -10.57
CA GLN A 57 21.49 -5.59 -11.42
C GLN A 57 21.07 -6.85 -10.66
N VAL A 58 21.31 -6.93 -9.34
CA VAL A 58 20.86 -8.08 -8.54
C VAL A 58 19.48 -7.88 -7.94
N THR A 59 19.05 -6.64 -7.68
CA THR A 59 17.72 -6.39 -7.15
C THR A 59 16.68 -6.57 -8.26
N THR A 60 15.71 -7.42 -7.98
CA THR A 60 14.53 -7.66 -8.81
C THR A 60 13.27 -7.30 -8.02
N GLU A 61 12.10 -7.38 -8.66
CA GLU A 61 10.82 -7.12 -7.99
C GLU A 61 10.46 -8.18 -6.94
N ASP A 62 11.08 -9.38 -6.98
CA ASP A 62 10.79 -10.48 -6.06
C ASP A 62 11.91 -10.77 -5.05
N GLY A 63 13.01 -10.01 -5.09
CA GLY A 63 14.16 -10.24 -4.22
C GLY A 63 15.50 -10.00 -4.91
N PHE A 64 16.56 -10.64 -4.41
CA PHE A 64 17.87 -10.57 -5.05
C PHE A 64 18.09 -11.77 -5.99
N THR A 65 18.25 -11.52 -7.28
CA THR A 65 18.61 -12.54 -8.26
C THR A 65 19.74 -12.04 -9.16
N PRO A 66 20.93 -12.65 -9.13
CA PRO A 66 22.05 -12.22 -9.96
C PRO A 66 21.83 -12.66 -11.42
N PRO A 67 21.88 -11.75 -12.41
CA PRO A 67 21.77 -12.14 -13.81
C PRO A 67 22.95 -13.04 -14.21
N PRO A 68 22.74 -14.01 -15.11
CA PRO A 68 23.81 -14.88 -15.58
C PRO A 68 25.03 -14.08 -16.07
N GLY A 69 26.21 -14.34 -15.50
CA GLY A 69 27.46 -13.70 -15.91
C GLY A 69 27.82 -12.38 -15.22
N LEU A 70 26.96 -11.84 -14.34
CA LEU A 70 27.23 -10.57 -13.64
C LEU A 70 28.56 -10.59 -12.87
N PHE A 71 28.73 -11.56 -11.98
CA PHE A 71 29.87 -11.68 -11.08
C PHE A 71 31.07 -12.44 -11.67
N VAL A 72 31.08 -12.63 -12.99
CA VAL A 72 32.17 -13.28 -13.73
C VAL A 72 32.91 -12.28 -14.61
N SER A 73 32.62 -10.98 -14.47
CA SER A 73 33.06 -9.94 -15.41
C SER A 73 33.86 -8.82 -14.72
N GLU A 74 34.98 -8.45 -15.33
CA GLU A 74 35.57 -7.12 -15.14
C GLU A 74 34.93 -6.17 -16.17
N ARG A 75 34.61 -4.94 -15.77
CA ARG A 75 34.12 -3.91 -16.70
C ARG A 75 35.17 -2.79 -16.85
N PRO A 76 35.69 -2.52 -18.06
CA PRO A 76 36.60 -1.39 -18.28
C PRO A 76 35.87 -0.06 -18.12
N TYR A 77 36.56 0.95 -17.59
CA TYR A 77 36.01 2.29 -17.36
C TYR A 77 37.11 3.35 -17.55
N ASP A 78 37.19 3.95 -18.74
CA ASP A 78 38.16 4.97 -19.22
C ASP A 78 39.63 4.83 -18.79
N SER A 79 39.91 4.97 -17.49
CA SER A 79 41.23 4.94 -16.85
C SER A 79 41.44 3.78 -15.86
N GLY A 80 40.45 2.90 -15.68
CA GLY A 80 40.50 1.77 -14.76
C GLY A 80 39.50 0.67 -15.11
N ARG A 81 39.20 -0.18 -14.14
CA ARG A 81 38.20 -1.25 -14.24
C ARG A 81 37.44 -1.46 -12.94
N ILE A 82 36.21 -1.93 -13.06
CA ILE A 82 35.37 -2.39 -11.96
C ILE A 82 35.41 -3.93 -11.96
N GLN A 83 35.71 -4.53 -10.82
CA GLN A 83 35.69 -5.98 -10.60
C GLN A 83 34.51 -6.32 -9.69
N PHE A 84 33.70 -7.29 -10.09
CA PHE A 84 32.60 -7.83 -9.28
C PHE A 84 33.08 -9.14 -8.64
N ASN A 85 33.58 -9.07 -7.41
CA ASN A 85 34.39 -10.13 -6.81
C ASN A 85 33.54 -11.23 -6.19
N HIS A 86 32.38 -10.88 -5.61
CA HIS A 86 31.57 -11.83 -4.88
C HIS A 86 30.12 -11.38 -4.75
N TYR A 87 29.22 -12.36 -4.83
CA TYR A 87 27.81 -12.26 -4.49
C TYR A 87 27.41 -13.49 -3.68
N GLN A 88 26.80 -13.27 -2.53
CA GLN A 88 26.22 -14.33 -1.72
C GLN A 88 24.84 -13.90 -1.24
N GLU A 89 23.86 -14.74 -1.54
CA GLU A 89 22.51 -14.64 -1.01
C GLU A 89 22.40 -15.50 0.25
N THR A 90 21.67 -15.03 1.25
CA THR A 90 21.38 -15.79 2.46
C THR A 90 19.95 -15.51 2.89
N ALA A 91 19.14 -16.56 2.99
CA ALA A 91 17.81 -16.46 3.57
C ALA A 91 17.90 -16.07 5.05
N VAL A 92 17.10 -15.08 5.47
CA VAL A 92 17.05 -14.60 6.85
C VAL A 92 15.88 -15.27 7.58
N ALA A 93 16.07 -15.59 8.85
CA ALA A 93 15.00 -16.08 9.71
C ALA A 93 13.90 -15.01 9.80
N GLY A 94 12.73 -15.27 9.19
CA GLY A 94 11.62 -14.30 9.09
C GLY A 94 11.08 -14.07 7.67
N GLY A 95 11.72 -14.64 6.64
CA GLY A 95 11.23 -14.60 5.26
C GLY A 95 11.80 -13.48 4.39
N GLY A 96 12.82 -12.75 4.88
CA GLY A 96 13.59 -11.78 4.09
C GLY A 96 14.84 -12.41 3.44
N GLU A 97 15.39 -11.71 2.44
CA GLU A 97 16.62 -12.10 1.75
C GLU A 97 17.75 -11.11 2.06
N GLN A 98 18.96 -11.62 2.27
CA GLN A 98 20.16 -10.78 2.36
C GLN A 98 21.11 -11.05 1.20
N ALA A 99 21.65 -9.99 0.62
CA ALA A 99 22.70 -10.06 -0.39
C ALA A 99 23.98 -9.41 0.12
N THR A 100 25.09 -10.15 0.08
CA THR A 100 26.44 -9.60 0.23
C THR A 100 27.03 -9.34 -1.15
N ILE A 101 27.36 -8.08 -1.44
CA ILE A 101 27.96 -7.66 -2.70
C ILE A 101 29.37 -7.16 -2.42
N VAL A 102 30.36 -7.71 -3.14
CA VAL A 102 31.76 -7.25 -3.09
C VAL A 102 32.19 -6.72 -4.45
N THR A 103 32.58 -5.45 -4.49
CA THR A 103 33.08 -4.78 -5.70
C THR A 103 34.45 -4.18 -5.46
N ALA A 104 35.27 -4.09 -6.50
CA ALA A 104 36.53 -3.38 -6.44
C ALA A 104 36.75 -2.46 -7.63
N GLY A 105 37.23 -1.25 -7.39
CA GLY A 105 37.70 -0.33 -8.41
C GLY A 105 39.22 -0.39 -8.50
N VAL A 106 39.77 -0.56 -9.71
CA VAL A 106 41.21 -0.68 -9.95
C VAL A 106 41.66 0.37 -10.98
N VAL A 107 42.61 1.21 -10.60
CA VAL A 107 43.16 2.28 -11.46
C VAL A 107 44.69 2.27 -11.34
N GLY A 108 45.37 1.85 -12.40
CA GLY A 108 46.79 1.54 -12.32
C GLY A 108 47.04 0.44 -11.28
N GLU A 109 47.79 0.78 -10.23
CA GLU A 109 48.12 -0.11 -9.10
C GLU A 109 47.26 0.16 -7.85
N ALA A 110 46.46 1.23 -7.86
CA ALA A 110 45.53 1.51 -6.77
C ALA A 110 44.31 0.59 -6.88
N SER A 111 43.88 0.06 -5.74
CA SER A 111 42.66 -0.74 -5.62
C SER A 111 41.83 -0.30 -4.42
N HIS A 112 40.52 -0.28 -4.58
CA HIS A 112 39.58 -0.08 -3.48
C HIS A 112 38.49 -1.13 -3.57
N THR A 113 38.29 -1.91 -2.50
CA THR A 113 37.28 -2.95 -2.41
C THR A 113 36.21 -2.55 -1.40
N LEU A 114 34.95 -2.63 -1.81
CA LEU A 114 33.78 -2.47 -0.95
C LEU A 114 33.10 -3.83 -0.77
N ARG A 115 32.70 -4.13 0.46
CA ARG A 115 31.80 -5.23 0.80
C ARG A 115 30.61 -4.64 1.55
N SER A 116 29.43 -4.71 0.96
CA SER A 116 28.19 -4.30 1.61
C SER A 116 27.21 -5.46 1.75
N VAL A 117 26.45 -5.44 2.84
CA VAL A 117 25.34 -6.36 3.10
C VAL A 117 24.04 -5.57 2.94
N TYR A 118 23.14 -6.09 2.13
CA TYR A 118 21.80 -5.56 1.90
C TYR A 118 20.77 -6.55 2.37
N GLU A 119 19.64 -6.04 2.84
CA GLU A 119 18.43 -6.78 3.16
C GLU A 119 17.32 -6.31 2.23
N PHE A 120 16.60 -7.26 1.64
CA PHE A 120 15.40 -7.03 0.87
C PHE A 120 14.20 -7.20 1.80
N ASP A 121 13.45 -6.12 1.94
CA ASP A 121 12.22 -6.06 2.71
C ASP A 121 11.05 -5.98 1.71
N PRO A 122 10.41 -7.12 1.38
CA PRO A 122 9.37 -7.16 0.37
C PRO A 122 8.16 -6.29 0.79
N MET A 123 7.44 -5.78 -0.20
CA MET A 123 6.14 -5.18 0.03
C MET A 123 5.23 -6.16 0.79
N ASP A 124 4.63 -5.64 1.85
CA ASP A 124 3.80 -6.40 2.77
C ASP A 124 2.36 -6.46 2.26
N PHE A 125 2.09 -7.41 1.35
CA PHE A 125 0.77 -7.62 0.74
C PHE A 125 0.09 -8.90 1.26
N PRO A 126 -1.23 -8.92 1.50
CA PRO A 126 -1.94 -10.08 2.03
C PRO A 126 -2.15 -11.19 0.99
N GLY A 127 -1.10 -11.96 0.71
CA GLY A 127 -1.13 -13.27 0.04
C GLY A 127 -1.86 -13.34 -1.32
N PRO A 128 -2.10 -14.56 -1.85
CA PRO A 128 -2.78 -14.75 -3.14
C PRO A 128 -4.27 -14.43 -3.09
N LEU A 129 -4.90 -14.50 -1.90
CA LEU A 129 -6.33 -14.32 -1.71
C LEU A 129 -6.58 -13.53 -0.43
N TRP A 130 -7.34 -12.44 -0.51
CA TRP A 130 -7.77 -11.65 0.64
C TRP A 130 -9.29 -11.45 0.64
N LEU A 131 -9.98 -12.03 1.61
CA LEU A 131 -11.43 -11.91 1.77
C LEU A 131 -11.76 -11.01 2.97
N ASP A 132 -12.18 -9.76 2.74
CA ASP A 132 -12.73 -8.83 3.73
C ASP A 132 -14.26 -8.77 3.59
N VAL A 133 -14.92 -9.81 4.10
CA VAL A 133 -16.33 -10.07 3.85
C VAL A 133 -17.05 -10.48 5.14
N PRO A 134 -18.33 -10.13 5.32
CA PRO A 134 -19.07 -10.43 6.54
C PRO A 134 -19.37 -11.93 6.71
N TYR A 135 -19.42 -12.68 5.62
CA TYR A 135 -19.57 -14.13 5.62
C TYR A 135 -19.02 -14.66 4.29
N ALA A 136 -18.47 -15.87 4.29
CA ALA A 136 -18.02 -16.51 3.05
C ALA A 136 -18.37 -18.00 3.04
N THR A 137 -18.85 -18.47 1.90
CA THR A 137 -18.78 -19.86 1.51
C THR A 137 -17.78 -20.03 0.38
N ALA A 138 -17.15 -21.20 0.29
CA ALA A 138 -16.29 -21.50 -0.82
C ALA A 138 -16.52 -22.91 -1.34
N SER A 139 -16.54 -23.04 -2.66
CA SER A 139 -16.57 -24.29 -3.40
C SER A 139 -15.29 -24.39 -4.21
N VAL A 140 -14.41 -25.29 -3.81
CA VAL A 140 -13.05 -25.36 -4.35
C VAL A 140 -12.82 -26.75 -4.94
N SER A 141 -12.53 -26.79 -6.25
CA SER A 141 -12.11 -28.00 -6.92
C SER A 141 -10.74 -28.45 -6.43
N ARG A 142 -10.53 -29.75 -6.23
CA ARG A 142 -9.21 -30.31 -5.87
C ARG A 142 -8.10 -30.07 -6.91
N ARG A 143 -8.46 -29.59 -8.11
CA ARG A 143 -7.52 -29.23 -9.17
C ARG A 143 -7.29 -27.72 -9.28
N ALA A 144 -8.05 -26.90 -8.54
CA ALA A 144 -7.71 -25.51 -8.42
C ALA A 144 -6.38 -25.38 -7.67
N GLU A 145 -5.69 -24.26 -7.88
CA GLU A 145 -4.41 -23.95 -7.26
C GLU A 145 -4.49 -22.57 -6.62
N VAL A 146 -4.15 -22.49 -5.33
CA VAL A 146 -3.90 -21.23 -4.64
C VAL A 146 -2.52 -21.34 -4.00
N SER A 147 -1.54 -20.65 -4.59
CA SER A 147 -0.12 -20.87 -4.30
C SER A 147 0.69 -19.58 -4.37
N GLY A 148 2.00 -19.68 -4.10
CA GLY A 148 2.92 -18.55 -4.12
C GLY A 148 3.05 -17.85 -2.76
N GLY A 149 4.10 -17.02 -2.64
CA GLY A 149 4.42 -16.27 -1.42
C GLY A 149 5.37 -17.00 -0.47
N GLN A 150 6.14 -16.22 0.29
CA GLN A 150 6.93 -16.72 1.42
C GLN A 150 5.97 -17.18 2.55
N PRO A 151 6.43 -18.00 3.52
CA PRO A 151 5.65 -18.27 4.72
C PRO A 151 5.16 -16.96 5.37
N GLY A 152 3.85 -16.85 5.62
CA GLY A 152 3.19 -15.61 6.05
C GLY A 152 2.38 -14.88 4.96
N TYR A 153 2.43 -15.34 3.70
CA TYR A 153 1.63 -14.83 2.57
C TYR A 153 0.51 -15.83 2.17
N GLU A 154 -0.09 -16.52 3.13
CA GLU A 154 -1.19 -17.47 2.89
C GLU A 154 -2.52 -16.76 2.54
N PRO A 155 -3.52 -17.47 1.97
CA PRO A 155 -4.87 -16.95 1.83
C PRO A 155 -5.41 -16.40 3.15
N GLN A 156 -6.00 -15.20 3.09
CA GLN A 156 -6.51 -14.47 4.24
C GLN A 156 -8.02 -14.32 4.18
N ILE A 157 -8.66 -14.52 5.33
CA ILE A 157 -10.04 -14.14 5.59
C ILE A 157 -9.99 -13.20 6.77
N ASP A 158 -10.39 -11.95 6.56
CA ASP A 158 -10.35 -10.87 7.54
C ASP A 158 -11.63 -10.87 8.40
N PRO A 159 -11.60 -11.40 9.63
CA PRO A 159 -12.71 -11.29 10.57
C PRO A 159 -12.88 -9.90 11.16
N ALA A 160 -12.03 -8.90 10.93
CA ALA A 160 -12.23 -7.58 11.51
C ALA A 160 -13.56 -6.99 11.05
N LYS A 161 -13.93 -7.10 9.77
CA LYS A 161 -15.28 -6.71 9.32
C LYS A 161 -16.38 -7.56 9.96
N TYR A 162 -16.15 -8.86 10.14
CA TYR A 162 -17.08 -9.74 10.86
C TYR A 162 -17.27 -9.33 12.34
N ASP A 163 -16.21 -8.87 12.99
CA ASP A 163 -16.16 -8.48 14.39
C ASP A 163 -16.74 -7.09 14.59
N ASP A 164 -16.30 -6.13 13.76
CA ASP A 164 -16.72 -4.73 13.76
C ASP A 164 -18.23 -4.63 13.54
N LEU A 165 -18.78 -5.41 12.60
CA LEU A 165 -20.21 -5.42 12.33
C LEU A 165 -21.04 -6.22 13.37
N GLY A 166 -20.41 -6.76 14.42
CA GLY A 166 -21.10 -7.53 15.46
C GLY A 166 -21.68 -8.86 14.97
N ILE A 167 -21.24 -9.33 13.80
CA ILE A 167 -21.79 -10.51 13.11
C ILE A 167 -21.41 -11.80 13.83
N ARG A 168 -20.44 -11.75 14.76
CA ARG A 168 -20.15 -12.82 15.74
C ARG A 168 -21.40 -13.39 16.38
N GLU A 169 -22.34 -12.53 16.77
CA GLU A 169 -23.57 -12.91 17.44
C GLU A 169 -24.51 -13.74 16.53
N PHE A 170 -24.26 -13.73 15.21
CA PHE A 170 -25.05 -14.44 14.21
C PHE A 170 -24.67 -15.92 14.10
N GLY A 171 -23.60 -16.36 14.76
CA GLY A 171 -23.14 -17.75 14.70
C GLY A 171 -22.79 -18.21 13.28
N LEU A 172 -22.50 -17.28 12.38
CA LEU A 172 -21.89 -17.57 11.10
C LEU A 172 -20.40 -17.88 11.36
N THR A 173 -19.79 -18.72 10.54
CA THR A 173 -18.36 -19.01 10.69
C THR A 173 -17.74 -19.16 9.32
N PHE A 174 -16.48 -18.77 9.22
CA PHE A 174 -15.68 -19.01 8.02
C PHE A 174 -15.21 -20.46 7.89
N ASN A 175 -15.63 -21.38 8.77
CA ASN A 175 -15.14 -22.75 8.80
C ASN A 175 -15.33 -23.49 7.48
N ARG A 176 -16.45 -23.25 6.77
CA ARG A 176 -16.69 -23.85 5.45
C ARG A 176 -15.70 -23.34 4.39
N ALA A 177 -15.53 -22.01 4.31
CA ALA A 177 -14.57 -21.41 3.40
C ALA A 177 -13.12 -21.81 3.72
N LYS A 178 -12.71 -21.73 5.00
CA LYS A 178 -11.40 -22.18 5.49
C LYS A 178 -11.13 -23.64 5.12
N ALA A 179 -12.09 -24.53 5.39
CA ALA A 179 -11.96 -25.95 5.09
C ALA A 179 -11.84 -26.22 3.58
N ALA A 180 -12.58 -25.49 2.74
CA ALA A 180 -12.50 -25.62 1.30
C ALA A 180 -11.16 -25.11 0.74
N LEU A 181 -10.71 -23.93 1.16
CA LEU A 181 -9.44 -23.33 0.73
C LEU A 181 -8.22 -24.14 1.17
N ALA A 182 -8.28 -24.77 2.36
CA ALA A 182 -7.23 -25.67 2.84
C ALA A 182 -6.99 -26.91 1.94
N THR A 183 -7.85 -27.17 0.95
CA THR A 183 -7.68 -28.30 0.01
C THR A 183 -6.79 -28.00 -1.20
N VAL A 184 -6.46 -26.73 -1.47
CA VAL A 184 -5.77 -26.29 -2.70
C VAL A 184 -4.56 -25.38 -2.47
N GLY A 185 -4.20 -25.16 -1.21
CA GLY A 185 -3.10 -24.29 -0.81
C GLY A 185 -2.63 -24.59 0.62
N PRO A 186 -1.76 -23.75 1.19
CA PRO A 186 -1.39 -23.85 2.60
C PRO A 186 -2.62 -23.72 3.51
N ALA A 187 -2.52 -24.23 4.74
CA ALA A 187 -3.60 -24.09 5.71
C ALA A 187 -3.92 -22.60 5.89
N VAL A 188 -5.19 -22.23 5.70
CA VAL A 188 -5.67 -20.87 5.98
C VAL A 188 -5.46 -20.61 7.47
N PRO A 189 -4.57 -19.68 7.86
CA PRO A 189 -4.26 -19.44 9.27
C PRO A 189 -5.51 -18.98 10.03
N ASP A 190 -5.63 -19.41 11.28
CA ASP A 190 -6.72 -18.93 12.13
C ASP A 190 -6.36 -17.54 12.66
N TRP A 191 -6.87 -16.49 12.02
CA TRP A 191 -6.61 -15.08 12.36
C TRP A 191 -7.10 -14.67 13.76
N SER A 192 -7.75 -15.58 14.49
CA SER A 192 -8.38 -15.30 15.79
C SER A 192 -7.39 -14.98 16.91
N GLN A 193 -6.08 -15.20 16.73
CA GLN A 193 -5.07 -14.94 17.75
C GLN A 193 -3.78 -14.37 17.15
N SER A 194 -3.55 -13.07 17.39
CA SER A 194 -2.22 -12.43 17.52
C SER A 194 -1.19 -12.68 16.40
N GLY A 195 -1.03 -11.72 15.48
CA GLY A 195 0.11 -11.79 14.56
C GLY A 195 0.32 -10.67 13.55
N GLY A 196 -0.17 -9.45 13.79
CA GLY A 196 0.20 -8.25 13.02
C GLY A 196 -0.44 -8.16 11.64
N ARG A 197 -1.20 -7.08 11.41
CA ARG A 197 -1.54 -6.64 10.06
C ARG A 197 -0.24 -6.42 9.30
N ARG A 198 0.04 -7.33 8.38
CA ARG A 198 1.14 -7.23 7.45
C ARG A 198 0.73 -6.32 6.28
N LEU A 199 0.57 -5.03 6.59
CA LEU A 199 0.07 -3.98 5.69
C LEU A 199 0.92 -2.71 5.80
N GLY A 200 2.11 -2.80 6.42
CA GLY A 200 2.92 -1.64 6.79
C GLY A 200 3.35 -0.78 5.61
N ASN A 201 3.53 -1.41 4.44
CA ASN A 201 4.11 -0.79 3.24
C ASN A 201 3.06 -0.47 2.15
N LEU A 202 1.76 -0.57 2.47
CA LEU A 202 0.68 -0.32 1.50
C LEU A 202 0.10 1.10 1.59
N GLY A 203 0.92 2.10 1.96
CA GLY A 203 0.52 3.51 1.88
C GLY A 203 -0.73 3.88 2.68
N GLY A 204 -1.00 3.18 3.80
CA GLY A 204 -2.20 3.40 4.64
C GLY A 204 -3.39 2.49 4.36
N VAL A 205 -3.30 1.55 3.41
CA VAL A 205 -4.28 0.46 3.24
C VAL A 205 -4.24 -0.43 4.49
N GLN A 206 -5.38 -0.64 5.15
CA GLN A 206 -5.47 -1.55 6.31
C GLN A 206 -6.56 -2.63 6.18
N THR A 207 -7.39 -2.54 5.15
CA THR A 207 -8.53 -3.41 4.83
C THR A 207 -8.65 -3.52 3.31
N ALA A 208 -9.29 -4.57 2.81
CA ALA A 208 -9.47 -4.75 1.37
C ALA A 208 -10.34 -3.64 0.77
N ASP A 209 -11.24 -3.07 1.58
CA ASP A 209 -12.05 -1.93 1.17
C ASP A 209 -11.17 -0.70 0.91
N ASP A 210 -10.18 -0.41 1.76
CA ASP A 210 -9.24 0.68 1.46
C ASP A 210 -8.43 0.41 0.20
N LEU A 211 -8.01 -0.85 -0.03
CA LEU A 211 -7.31 -1.20 -1.26
C LEU A 211 -8.19 -0.89 -2.48
N TYR A 212 -9.47 -1.28 -2.44
CA TYR A 212 -10.42 -0.95 -3.50
C TYR A 212 -10.45 0.57 -3.76
N TYR A 213 -10.63 1.38 -2.71
CA TYR A 213 -10.68 2.84 -2.90
C TYR A 213 -9.34 3.44 -3.32
N THR A 214 -8.21 2.94 -2.83
CA THR A 214 -6.88 3.35 -3.29
C THR A 214 -6.71 3.09 -4.78
N VAL A 215 -7.12 1.92 -5.27
CA VAL A 215 -7.09 1.57 -6.69
C VAL A 215 -8.04 2.45 -7.50
N THR A 216 -9.29 2.63 -7.08
CA THR A 216 -10.26 3.44 -7.84
C THR A 216 -9.93 4.93 -7.85
N ASN A 217 -9.31 5.46 -6.79
CA ASN A 217 -8.88 6.86 -6.72
C ASN A 217 -7.64 7.13 -7.58
N ALA A 218 -6.84 6.10 -7.87
CA ALA A 218 -5.66 6.20 -8.74
C ALA A 218 -5.99 6.09 -10.24
N VAL A 219 -7.28 5.93 -10.59
CA VAL A 219 -7.73 5.85 -11.99
C VAL A 219 -7.48 7.17 -12.71
N ASP A 220 -6.67 7.11 -13.76
CA ASP A 220 -6.42 8.21 -14.69
C ASP A 220 -6.76 7.79 -16.13
N THR A 221 -7.98 8.12 -16.54
CA THR A 221 -8.44 7.84 -17.92
C THR A 221 -7.65 8.58 -18.99
N ALA A 222 -6.96 9.69 -18.65
CA ALA A 222 -6.08 10.37 -19.58
C ALA A 222 -4.74 9.63 -19.77
N ALA A 223 -4.31 8.86 -18.76
CA ALA A 223 -3.16 7.96 -18.82
C ALA A 223 -3.49 6.58 -19.45
N GLY A 224 -4.75 6.36 -19.84
CA GLY A 224 -5.19 5.15 -20.54
C GLY A 224 -5.90 4.12 -19.67
N ASP A 225 -6.23 4.46 -18.42
CA ASP A 225 -7.12 3.62 -17.61
C ASP A 225 -8.54 3.59 -18.19
N VAL A 226 -9.26 2.51 -17.89
CA VAL A 226 -10.59 2.27 -18.46
C VAL A 226 -11.61 2.14 -17.33
N VAL A 227 -12.70 2.88 -17.44
CA VAL A 227 -13.88 2.74 -16.57
C VAL A 227 -15.08 2.43 -17.45
N VAL A 228 -15.78 1.35 -17.13
CA VAL A 228 -17.00 0.91 -17.83
C VAL A 228 -18.16 0.90 -16.85
N GLU A 229 -19.25 1.58 -17.20
CA GLU A 229 -20.46 1.65 -16.39
C GLU A 229 -21.42 0.49 -16.68
N GLY A 230 -22.03 -0.05 -15.63
CA GLY A 230 -23.05 -1.09 -15.70
C GLY A 230 -22.50 -2.47 -16.06
N ASP A 231 -23.39 -3.46 -16.05
CA ASP A 231 -23.05 -4.87 -16.23
C ASP A 231 -22.39 -5.13 -17.59
N GLN A 232 -21.29 -5.89 -17.57
CA GLN A 232 -20.51 -6.25 -18.74
C GLN A 232 -20.52 -7.75 -18.98
N THR A 233 -20.69 -8.12 -20.26
CA THR A 233 -20.50 -9.50 -20.72
C THR A 233 -19.46 -9.57 -21.82
N ILE A 234 -18.33 -10.21 -21.53
CA ILE A 234 -17.27 -10.46 -22.51
C ILE A 234 -17.53 -11.81 -23.18
N THR A 235 -17.80 -11.80 -24.49
CA THR A 235 -18.09 -13.01 -25.30
C THR A 235 -16.98 -13.38 -26.28
N GLY A 236 -16.15 -12.41 -26.69
CA GLY A 236 -14.99 -12.59 -27.55
C GLY A 236 -13.67 -12.54 -26.79
N THR A 237 -12.57 -12.25 -27.49
CA THR A 237 -11.28 -11.97 -26.86
C THR A 237 -11.13 -10.47 -26.63
N THR A 238 -10.96 -10.07 -25.38
CA THR A 238 -10.71 -8.69 -24.95
C THR A 238 -9.36 -8.62 -24.25
N ARG A 239 -8.53 -7.66 -24.62
CA ARG A 239 -7.38 -7.26 -23.80
C ARG A 239 -7.75 -5.96 -23.09
N ALA A 240 -7.99 -6.05 -21.79
CA ALA A 240 -8.49 -4.98 -20.94
C ALA A 240 -7.43 -3.91 -20.67
N SER A 241 -6.20 -4.36 -20.43
CA SER A 241 -5.01 -3.52 -20.25
C SER A 241 -3.81 -4.21 -20.89
N SER A 242 -2.84 -3.43 -21.33
CA SER A 242 -1.49 -3.90 -21.69
C SER A 242 -0.40 -3.16 -20.89
N SER A 243 -0.81 -2.31 -19.95
CA SER A 243 0.08 -1.57 -19.08
C SER A 243 0.14 -2.30 -17.74
N PRO A 244 1.34 -2.61 -17.20
CA PRO A 244 1.48 -3.15 -15.86
C PRO A 244 0.90 -2.26 -14.75
N GLU A 245 0.72 -0.97 -15.04
CA GLU A 245 0.11 0.02 -14.16
C GLU A 245 -1.34 0.34 -14.54
N GLY A 246 -1.88 -0.30 -15.58
CA GLY A 246 -3.22 0.01 -16.08
C GLY A 246 -4.30 -0.41 -15.09
N ILE A 247 -5.33 0.43 -14.93
CA ILE A 247 -6.50 0.13 -14.10
C ILE A 247 -7.71 -0.03 -15.01
N TYR A 248 -8.41 -1.15 -14.89
CA TYR A 248 -9.65 -1.46 -15.59
C TYR A 248 -10.78 -1.64 -14.59
N VAL A 249 -11.73 -0.71 -14.55
CA VAL A 249 -12.86 -0.71 -13.62
C VAL A 249 -14.15 -1.05 -14.35
N VAL A 250 -14.90 -2.01 -13.82
CA VAL A 250 -16.29 -2.30 -14.20
C VAL A 250 -17.20 -1.90 -13.04
N ARG A 251 -18.03 -0.88 -13.24
CA ARG A 251 -19.04 -0.43 -12.27
C ARG A 251 -20.34 -1.21 -12.44
N GLY A 252 -20.30 -2.49 -12.11
CA GLY A 252 -21.40 -3.44 -12.24
C GLY A 252 -20.88 -4.88 -12.31
N ASP A 253 -21.77 -5.81 -12.65
CA ASP A 253 -21.41 -7.23 -12.79
C ASP A 253 -20.47 -7.45 -13.99
N LEU A 254 -19.47 -8.31 -13.84
CA LEU A 254 -18.59 -8.75 -14.92
C LEU A 254 -18.75 -10.25 -15.18
N THR A 255 -19.29 -10.59 -16.36
CA THR A 255 -19.37 -11.97 -16.85
C THR A 255 -18.45 -12.20 -18.04
N ILE A 256 -17.50 -13.13 -17.92
CA ILE A 256 -16.54 -13.46 -18.97
C ILE A 256 -16.84 -14.86 -19.52
N THR A 257 -17.58 -14.92 -20.63
CA THR A 257 -17.85 -16.15 -21.40
C THR A 257 -16.82 -16.41 -22.50
N GLY A 258 -16.14 -15.36 -22.97
CA GLY A 258 -15.05 -15.40 -23.93
C GLY A 258 -13.68 -15.52 -23.28
N THR A 259 -12.75 -14.64 -23.66
CA THR A 259 -11.41 -14.52 -23.08
C THR A 259 -11.11 -13.09 -22.71
N MET A 260 -10.70 -12.84 -21.47
CA MET A 260 -10.21 -11.55 -21.01
C MET A 260 -8.74 -11.69 -20.60
N LEU A 261 -7.90 -10.81 -21.12
CA LEU A 261 -6.48 -10.71 -20.80
C LEU A 261 -6.21 -9.32 -20.23
N GLY A 262 -5.33 -9.21 -19.24
CA GLY A 262 -4.88 -7.89 -18.80
C GLY A 262 -3.72 -7.93 -17.82
N ASP A 263 -3.11 -6.75 -17.69
CA ASP A 263 -2.00 -6.45 -16.79
C ASP A 263 -2.45 -5.30 -15.86
N GLY A 264 -1.94 -5.23 -14.64
CA GLY A 264 -2.25 -4.18 -13.66
C GLY A 264 -3.44 -4.52 -12.76
N ALA A 265 -4.39 -3.60 -12.59
CA ALA A 265 -5.53 -3.80 -11.68
C ALA A 265 -6.87 -3.96 -12.43
N LEU A 266 -7.58 -5.05 -12.17
CA LEU A 266 -8.98 -5.25 -12.56
C LEU A 266 -9.86 -5.00 -11.34
N VAL A 267 -10.79 -4.05 -11.44
CA VAL A 267 -11.77 -3.75 -10.39
C VAL A 267 -13.16 -4.08 -10.90
N VAL A 268 -13.95 -4.82 -10.12
CA VAL A 268 -15.34 -5.16 -10.40
C VAL A 268 -16.21 -4.73 -9.23
N GLU A 269 -17.12 -3.79 -9.46
CA GLU A 269 -18.10 -3.32 -8.47
C GLU A 269 -19.41 -4.11 -8.55
N GLY A 270 -19.34 -5.41 -8.24
CA GLY A 270 -20.45 -6.34 -8.40
C GLY A 270 -19.95 -7.78 -8.41
N ASP A 271 -20.70 -8.66 -9.07
CA ASP A 271 -20.32 -10.06 -9.19
C ASP A 271 -19.28 -10.27 -10.30
N LEU A 272 -18.31 -11.15 -10.04
CA LEU A 272 -17.35 -11.62 -11.03
C LEU A 272 -17.66 -13.07 -11.39
N ARG A 273 -18.03 -13.33 -12.64
CA ARG A 273 -18.31 -14.68 -13.16
C ARG A 273 -17.45 -14.98 -14.37
N VAL A 274 -16.67 -16.06 -14.33
CA VAL A 274 -15.74 -16.44 -15.38
C VAL A 274 -16.00 -17.86 -15.87
N PRO A 275 -17.12 -18.10 -16.59
CA PRO A 275 -17.34 -19.38 -17.27
C PRO A 275 -16.37 -19.62 -18.45
N GLY A 276 -15.79 -18.56 -19.02
CA GLY A 276 -14.82 -18.57 -20.11
C GLY A 276 -13.37 -18.62 -19.61
N ARG A 277 -12.54 -17.67 -20.08
CA ARG A 277 -11.13 -17.54 -19.70
C ARG A 277 -10.79 -16.15 -19.17
N LEU A 278 -10.07 -16.09 -18.06
CA LEU A 278 -9.42 -14.88 -17.54
C LEU A 278 -7.93 -15.20 -17.33
N ASP A 279 -7.04 -14.44 -17.98
CA ASP A 279 -5.62 -14.42 -17.59
C ASP A 279 -5.29 -12.98 -17.16
N TRP A 280 -4.88 -12.81 -15.90
CA TRP A 280 -4.59 -11.51 -15.32
C TRP A 280 -3.23 -11.51 -14.63
N ASP A 281 -2.39 -10.53 -14.95
CA ASP A 281 -1.08 -10.29 -14.32
C ASP A 281 -1.17 -9.02 -13.44
N GLY A 282 -1.42 -9.20 -12.14
CA GLY A 282 -1.59 -8.12 -11.17
C GLY A 282 -2.75 -8.33 -10.18
N LEU A 283 -3.44 -7.25 -9.83
CA LEU A 283 -4.52 -7.26 -8.83
C LEU A 283 -5.88 -7.47 -9.48
N VAL A 284 -6.67 -8.38 -8.92
CA VAL A 284 -8.11 -8.49 -9.20
C VAL A 284 -8.87 -8.15 -7.93
N VAL A 285 -9.60 -7.04 -7.94
CA VAL A 285 -10.39 -6.54 -6.82
C VAL A 285 -11.87 -6.67 -7.16
N VAL A 286 -12.59 -7.48 -6.39
CA VAL A 286 -14.05 -7.57 -6.46
C VAL A 286 -14.62 -6.91 -5.25
N ARG A 287 -15.52 -5.95 -5.46
CA ARG A 287 -16.12 -5.18 -4.37
C ARG A 287 -17.61 -5.03 -4.56
N SER A 288 -18.41 -5.30 -3.52
CA SER A 288 -19.86 -5.11 -3.59
C SER A 288 -20.43 -4.46 -2.33
N GLU A 289 -21.46 -3.63 -2.49
CA GLU A 289 -22.31 -3.10 -1.41
C GLU A 289 -23.62 -3.87 -1.24
N GLU A 290 -23.84 -4.85 -2.10
CA GLU A 290 -25.01 -5.71 -2.04
C GLU A 290 -24.87 -6.71 -0.89
N ASN A 291 -26.02 -7.23 -0.47
CA ASN A 291 -26.07 -8.21 0.61
C ASN A 291 -25.30 -9.50 0.26
N HIS A 292 -25.11 -9.76 -1.03
CA HIS A 292 -24.39 -10.92 -1.54
C HIS A 292 -23.43 -10.52 -2.66
N VAL A 293 -22.34 -11.27 -2.80
CA VAL A 293 -21.45 -11.17 -3.94
C VAL A 293 -21.01 -12.56 -4.39
N THR A 294 -21.03 -12.78 -5.70
CA THR A 294 -20.56 -14.01 -6.34
C THR A 294 -19.20 -13.78 -6.99
N VAL A 295 -18.22 -14.59 -6.60
CA VAL A 295 -16.93 -14.70 -7.29
C VAL A 295 -16.80 -16.11 -7.83
N ASP A 296 -17.25 -16.31 -9.07
CA ASP A 296 -17.23 -17.60 -9.76
C ASP A 296 -16.08 -17.68 -10.76
N LEU A 297 -15.00 -18.34 -10.36
CA LEU A 297 -13.84 -18.67 -11.21
C LEU A 297 -13.96 -20.11 -11.75
N GLY A 298 -15.14 -20.51 -12.21
CA GLY A 298 -15.44 -21.86 -12.67
C GLY A 298 -14.76 -22.28 -13.99
N GLY A 299 -14.39 -21.32 -14.83
CA GLY A 299 -13.76 -21.52 -16.14
C GLY A 299 -12.24 -21.77 -16.07
N ARG A 300 -11.50 -21.25 -17.07
CA ARG A 300 -10.03 -21.25 -17.09
C ARG A 300 -9.53 -19.91 -16.57
N VAL A 301 -9.03 -19.89 -15.34
CA VAL A 301 -8.61 -18.64 -14.69
C VAL A 301 -7.16 -18.74 -14.28
N THR A 302 -6.36 -17.75 -14.66
CA THR A 302 -5.01 -17.53 -14.15
C THR A 302 -4.95 -16.11 -13.61
N ILE A 303 -4.64 -15.95 -12.33
CA ILE A 303 -4.31 -14.67 -11.70
C ILE A 303 -2.89 -14.82 -11.17
N ASP A 304 -1.93 -14.18 -11.80
CA ASP A 304 -0.56 -14.05 -11.32
C ASP A 304 -0.46 -12.70 -10.58
N GLY A 305 -0.54 -12.73 -9.25
CA GLY A 305 -0.74 -11.55 -8.40
C GLY A 305 -1.68 -11.88 -7.23
N ALA A 306 -2.77 -11.12 -7.05
CA ALA A 306 -3.69 -11.38 -5.94
C ALA A 306 -5.16 -11.17 -6.30
N LEU A 307 -6.03 -12.00 -5.71
CA LEU A 307 -7.48 -11.82 -5.71
C LEU A 307 -7.91 -11.22 -4.37
N VAL A 308 -8.53 -10.05 -4.42
CA VAL A 308 -9.05 -9.36 -3.25
C VAL A 308 -10.55 -9.23 -3.40
N VAL A 309 -11.29 -9.66 -2.36
CA VAL A 309 -12.74 -9.55 -2.32
C VAL A 309 -13.13 -8.75 -1.09
N SER A 310 -13.75 -7.59 -1.30
CA SER A 310 -14.35 -6.78 -0.25
C SER A 310 -15.86 -6.80 -0.42
N GLN A 311 -16.59 -7.08 0.64
CA GLN A 311 -18.04 -6.93 0.60
C GLN A 311 -18.50 -6.09 1.77
N GLU A 312 -19.35 -5.12 1.47
CA GLU A 312 -20.02 -4.33 2.46
C GLU A 312 -21.52 -4.65 2.48
N ALA A 313 -21.88 -5.73 3.17
CA ALA A 313 -23.28 -6.09 3.40
C ALA A 313 -23.76 -5.57 4.75
N TYR A 314 -25.00 -5.09 4.77
CA TYR A 314 -25.65 -4.60 5.98
C TYR A 314 -26.48 -5.77 6.51
N PRO A 315 -26.07 -6.42 7.61
CA PRO A 315 -26.92 -7.44 8.19
C PRO A 315 -28.28 -6.83 8.58
N PRO A 316 -29.35 -7.64 8.71
CA PRO A 316 -30.58 -7.12 9.28
C PRO A 316 -30.31 -6.63 10.70
N GLY A 317 -31.05 -5.62 11.13
CA GLY A 317 -30.86 -4.98 12.43
C GLY A 317 -30.07 -3.68 12.39
N GLY A 318 -30.37 -2.83 13.37
CA GLY A 318 -29.96 -1.44 13.41
C GLY A 318 -30.41 -0.62 12.19
N HIS A 319 -30.27 0.68 12.29
CA HIS A 319 -30.73 1.65 11.30
C HIS A 319 -29.93 2.94 11.45
N ILE A 320 -30.00 3.82 10.46
CA ILE A 320 -29.31 5.11 10.52
C ILE A 320 -30.13 6.04 11.38
N ASP A 321 -29.53 6.58 12.43
CA ASP A 321 -30.09 7.68 13.20
C ASP A 321 -29.38 8.98 12.83
N LEU A 322 -30.15 10.08 12.88
CA LEU A 322 -29.67 11.42 12.58
C LEU A 322 -30.00 12.36 13.74
N THR A 323 -28.99 12.98 14.34
CA THR A 323 -29.19 14.05 15.31
C THR A 323 -28.72 15.38 14.75
N THR A 324 -29.59 16.40 14.81
CA THR A 324 -29.35 17.73 14.25
C THR A 324 -29.34 18.83 15.31
N PHE A 325 -28.45 19.80 15.13
CA PHE A 325 -28.28 21.01 15.92
C PHE A 325 -28.35 22.21 15.00
N ARG A 326 -29.07 23.25 15.41
CA ARG A 326 -29.27 24.46 14.59
C ARG A 326 -29.28 25.68 15.50
N ASP A 327 -28.36 26.61 15.30
CA ASP A 327 -28.29 27.87 16.04
C ASP A 327 -27.75 28.93 15.06
N PRO A 328 -28.61 29.80 14.49
CA PRO A 328 -28.19 30.77 13.48
C PRO A 328 -27.27 31.84 14.07
N GLU A 329 -27.26 32.04 15.39
CA GLU A 329 -26.30 32.90 16.08
C GLU A 329 -24.92 32.23 16.21
N GLY A 330 -24.87 30.90 16.18
CA GLY A 330 -23.70 30.07 16.44
C GLY A 330 -23.38 29.98 17.93
N ARG A 331 -24.29 30.35 18.84
CA ARG A 331 -23.97 30.37 20.28
C ARG A 331 -23.99 28.97 20.90
N TRP A 332 -24.65 28.03 20.24
CA TRP A 332 -24.90 26.67 20.72
C TRP A 332 -25.55 26.67 22.11
N GLY A 333 -26.42 27.66 22.35
CA GLY A 333 -27.10 27.87 23.63
C GLY A 333 -28.56 27.46 23.61
N ARG A 334 -29.20 27.52 22.43
CA ARG A 334 -30.59 27.06 22.22
C ARG A 334 -30.79 26.73 20.75
N ALA A 335 -31.44 25.60 20.50
CA ALA A 335 -31.73 25.17 19.14
C ALA A 335 -32.82 26.04 18.48
N TRP A 336 -32.72 26.27 17.16
CA TRP A 336 -33.56 27.18 16.38
C TRP A 336 -34.38 26.50 15.26
N GLY A 337 -35.57 27.04 14.97
CA GLY A 337 -36.46 26.66 13.85
C GLY A 337 -37.72 25.91 14.30
N ARG A 338 -38.40 25.24 13.35
CA ARG A 338 -39.55 24.32 13.57
C ARG A 338 -39.14 22.86 13.65
N ARG A 339 -39.92 22.08 14.42
CA ARG A 339 -39.73 20.66 14.65
C ARG A 339 -40.77 19.90 13.86
N GLU A 340 -40.32 19.14 12.89
CA GLU A 340 -41.16 18.27 12.09
C GLU A 340 -40.92 16.83 12.52
N SER A 341 -41.99 16.08 12.74
CA SER A 341 -41.88 14.71 13.22
C SER A 341 -41.48 13.80 12.06
N GLY A 342 -40.27 13.24 12.11
CA GLY A 342 -39.83 12.16 11.23
C GLY A 342 -40.57 10.82 11.42
N PRO A 343 -40.36 9.84 10.51
CA PRO A 343 -40.60 8.43 10.78
C PRO A 343 -39.91 8.07 12.08
N GLY A 344 -40.58 7.33 12.97
CA GLY A 344 -39.98 6.93 14.24
C GLY A 344 -39.66 8.09 15.21
N ALA A 345 -39.98 9.35 14.88
CA ALA A 345 -39.83 10.46 15.81
C ALA A 345 -40.62 10.13 17.07
N LEU A 346 -39.93 10.07 18.20
CA LEU A 346 -40.54 9.83 19.49
C LEU A 346 -41.58 10.93 19.75
N GLN A 347 -42.84 10.62 19.45
CA GLN A 347 -44.00 11.21 20.12
C GLN A 347 -44.06 10.78 21.60
N ALA A 348 -43.05 10.05 22.10
CA ALA A 348 -43.08 9.30 23.34
C ALA A 348 -42.27 9.96 24.48
N SER A 349 -42.16 11.28 24.53
CA SER A 349 -42.05 11.92 25.84
C SER A 349 -43.18 12.92 26.02
N SER A 350 -43.95 12.71 27.09
CA SER A 350 -44.88 13.71 27.64
C SER A 350 -44.14 14.93 28.24
N TRP A 351 -42.85 15.08 27.94
CA TRP A 351 -41.98 16.10 28.50
C TRP A 351 -41.93 17.28 27.53
N PRO A 352 -42.11 18.53 28.01
CA PRO A 352 -41.94 19.72 27.18
C PRO A 352 -40.45 19.89 26.85
N LEU A 353 -40.00 19.31 25.74
CA LEU A 353 -38.60 19.30 25.29
C LEU A 353 -38.08 20.66 24.79
N ALA A 354 -38.89 21.72 24.80
CA ALA A 354 -38.64 22.94 24.04
C ALA A 354 -37.58 23.91 24.62
N ASP A 355 -37.22 23.79 25.91
CA ASP A 355 -36.38 24.79 26.59
C ASP A 355 -35.12 24.21 27.27
N ALA A 356 -34.97 22.90 27.38
CA ALA A 356 -33.92 22.27 28.18
C ALA A 356 -32.76 21.65 27.39
N PHE A 357 -32.88 21.51 26.05
CA PHE A 357 -31.92 20.75 25.25
C PHE A 357 -31.22 21.60 24.19
N LEU A 358 -29.95 21.30 23.95
CA LEU A 358 -29.10 22.02 23.00
C LEU A 358 -29.24 21.52 21.54
N TRP A 359 -29.81 20.34 21.32
CA TRP A 359 -30.15 19.80 20.00
C TRP A 359 -31.53 20.24 19.54
N TYR A 360 -31.71 20.28 18.22
CA TYR A 360 -32.99 20.62 17.62
C TYR A 360 -33.88 19.39 17.39
N ASP A 361 -33.35 18.39 16.69
CA ASP A 361 -34.10 17.17 16.37
C ASP A 361 -33.22 15.92 16.39
N HIS A 362 -33.82 14.82 16.82
CA HIS A 362 -33.29 13.48 16.67
C HIS A 362 -34.30 12.67 15.88
N THR A 363 -33.90 12.21 14.70
CA THR A 363 -34.71 11.36 13.83
C THR A 363 -34.18 9.96 13.92
N HIS A 364 -35.03 9.09 14.46
CA HIS A 364 -34.75 7.69 14.66
C HIS A 364 -35.18 6.89 13.42
N ARG A 365 -34.40 5.90 12.98
CA ARG A 365 -34.66 5.13 11.74
C ARG A 365 -34.79 6.04 10.50
N PHE A 366 -33.84 6.94 10.34
CA PHE A 366 -33.79 7.91 9.24
C PHE A 366 -33.75 7.25 7.84
N ASP A 367 -33.24 6.03 7.77
CA ASP A 367 -33.18 5.19 6.57
C ASP A 367 -34.41 4.29 6.38
N GLU A 368 -35.36 4.27 7.32
CA GLU A 368 -36.65 3.59 7.13
C GLU A 368 -37.68 4.54 6.48
N PRO A 369 -38.50 4.05 5.54
CA PRO A 369 -39.56 4.86 4.95
C PRO A 369 -40.59 5.28 6.02
N ALA A 370 -41.18 6.46 5.83
CA ALA A 370 -42.28 6.93 6.68
C ALA A 370 -43.44 5.92 6.68
N PRO A 371 -44.22 5.80 7.79
CA PRO A 371 -45.43 4.99 7.78
C PRO A 371 -46.40 5.45 6.67
N GLY A 372 -46.47 4.67 5.58
CA GLY A 372 -47.26 4.98 4.38
C GLY A 372 -46.45 5.15 3.11
N ASP A 373 -45.13 5.35 3.21
CA ASP A 373 -44.20 5.22 2.09
C ASP A 373 -43.80 3.75 1.94
N VAL A 374 -43.99 3.22 0.73
CA VAL A 374 -43.69 1.81 0.40
C VAL A 374 -42.24 1.65 -0.08
N ASP A 375 -41.46 2.73 -0.03
CA ASP A 375 -40.19 2.82 -0.71
C ASP A 375 -39.02 2.48 0.24
N ALA A 376 -38.70 1.19 0.33
CA ALA A 376 -37.54 0.68 1.06
C ALA A 376 -36.19 1.10 0.41
N THR A 377 -36.20 1.89 -0.68
CA THR A 377 -34.98 2.34 -1.36
C THR A 377 -34.09 3.19 -0.47
N ALA A 378 -34.57 3.91 0.55
CA ALA A 378 -33.72 4.72 1.41
C ALA A 378 -32.69 3.87 2.20
N ARG A 379 -33.12 2.75 2.79
CA ARG A 379 -32.24 1.78 3.46
C ARG A 379 -31.28 1.08 2.50
N VAL A 380 -31.72 0.82 1.27
CA VAL A 380 -30.91 0.17 0.23
C VAL A 380 -29.87 1.14 -0.36
N GLN A 381 -30.28 2.37 -0.65
CA GLN A 381 -29.43 3.43 -1.23
C GLN A 381 -28.50 4.05 -0.19
N LYS A 382 -28.83 3.91 1.11
CA LYS A 382 -28.06 4.45 2.24
C LYS A 382 -27.84 5.95 2.07
N LEU A 383 -28.85 6.67 1.58
CA LEU A 383 -28.70 8.07 1.20
C LEU A 383 -29.34 8.98 2.25
N VAL A 384 -28.53 9.82 2.88
CA VAL A 384 -28.95 10.84 3.84
C VAL A 384 -29.08 12.17 3.10
N ARG A 385 -30.31 12.63 2.88
CA ARG A 385 -30.58 13.92 2.23
C ARG A 385 -30.80 15.01 3.28
N LEU A 386 -29.80 15.86 3.46
CA LEU A 386 -29.90 17.00 4.39
C LEU A 386 -30.62 18.19 3.74
N VAL A 387 -30.46 18.35 2.43
CA VAL A 387 -31.09 19.38 1.60
C VAL A 387 -31.35 18.77 0.21
N ASP A 388 -32.58 18.83 -0.31
CA ASP A 388 -32.88 18.42 -1.68
C ASP A 388 -34.07 19.18 -2.28
N ARG A 389 -33.76 20.31 -2.93
CA ARG A 389 -34.78 21.21 -3.50
C ARG A 389 -35.58 20.60 -4.65
N ALA A 390 -35.07 19.54 -5.29
CA ALA A 390 -35.62 19.01 -6.53
C ALA A 390 -36.71 17.96 -6.31
N THR A 391 -36.65 17.24 -5.19
CA THR A 391 -37.45 16.02 -4.97
C THR A 391 -38.63 16.25 -4.04
N GLY A 392 -38.64 17.33 -3.24
CA GLY A 392 -39.65 17.53 -2.20
C GLY A 392 -39.58 16.45 -1.12
N ASP A 393 -38.38 15.90 -0.89
CA ASP A 393 -38.14 14.76 -0.01
C ASP A 393 -38.54 15.09 1.45
N PRO A 394 -39.37 14.25 2.11
CA PRO A 394 -39.73 14.44 3.51
C PRO A 394 -38.51 14.47 4.45
N GLN A 395 -37.38 13.84 4.10
CA GLN A 395 -36.14 13.85 4.89
C GLN A 395 -35.61 15.27 5.15
N GLU A 396 -35.68 16.18 4.17
CA GLU A 396 -35.22 17.57 4.32
C GLU A 396 -36.03 18.32 5.38
N ALA A 397 -37.30 17.97 5.54
CA ALA A 397 -38.18 18.60 6.51
C ALA A 397 -37.78 18.24 7.96
N TYR A 398 -37.30 17.01 8.18
CA TYR A 398 -36.83 16.53 9.50
C TYR A 398 -35.49 17.16 9.91
N THR A 399 -34.64 17.50 8.95
CA THR A 399 -33.37 18.18 9.26
C THR A 399 -33.56 19.66 9.53
N GLY A 400 -34.60 20.28 8.92
CA GLY A 400 -34.90 21.72 8.89
C GLY A 400 -33.70 22.61 8.52
N LEU A 401 -32.72 22.04 7.82
CA LEU A 401 -31.58 22.77 7.30
C LEU A 401 -32.04 23.84 6.30
N ARG A 402 -33.09 23.57 5.50
CA ARG A 402 -33.66 24.56 4.58
C ARG A 402 -34.15 25.82 5.28
N GLU A 403 -34.84 25.67 6.40
CA GLU A 403 -35.35 26.80 7.17
C GLU A 403 -34.19 27.69 7.64
N LEU A 404 -33.11 27.06 8.12
CA LEU A 404 -31.89 27.75 8.53
C LEU A 404 -31.24 28.47 7.34
N LEU A 405 -31.08 27.81 6.20
CA LEU A 405 -30.51 28.42 4.99
C LEU A 405 -31.33 29.63 4.53
N ASN A 406 -32.65 29.53 4.55
CA ASN A 406 -33.55 30.64 4.21
C ASN A 406 -33.39 31.82 5.17
N HIS A 407 -33.22 31.56 6.47
CA HIS A 407 -32.98 32.60 7.47
C HIS A 407 -31.62 33.28 7.29
N LEU A 408 -30.56 32.49 7.04
CA LEU A 408 -29.21 33.00 6.79
C LEU A 408 -29.13 33.80 5.49
N GLY A 409 -29.96 33.48 4.50
CA GLY A 409 -30.12 34.25 3.27
C GLY A 409 -28.82 34.40 2.50
N SER A 410 -28.32 35.63 2.37
CA SER A 410 -27.07 35.94 1.67
C SER A 410 -25.82 35.81 2.54
N THR A 411 -25.92 35.25 3.74
CA THR A 411 -24.75 35.02 4.60
C THR A 411 -23.83 34.00 3.95
N ASP A 412 -22.56 34.34 3.78
CA ASP A 412 -21.57 33.41 3.28
C ASP A 412 -21.27 32.33 4.32
N ILE A 413 -21.40 31.07 3.89
CA ILE A 413 -21.17 29.88 4.69
C ILE A 413 -20.15 28.96 4.02
N VAL A 414 -19.62 28.03 4.81
CA VAL A 414 -18.90 26.86 4.35
C VAL A 414 -19.58 25.61 4.89
N VAL A 415 -19.58 24.53 4.12
CA VAL A 415 -19.96 23.20 4.58
C VAL A 415 -18.69 22.47 4.98
N GLU A 416 -18.70 21.89 6.18
CA GLU A 416 -17.64 21.03 6.67
C GLU A 416 -18.15 19.59 6.79
N PHE A 417 -17.35 18.65 6.33
CA PHE A 417 -17.56 17.23 6.55
C PHE A 417 -16.46 16.74 7.48
N ASP A 418 -16.83 15.97 8.50
CA ASP A 418 -15.93 15.52 9.55
C ASP A 418 -16.10 14.02 9.80
N ASN A 419 -15.00 13.28 9.69
CA ASN A 419 -14.90 11.87 10.04
C ASN A 419 -13.69 11.66 10.96
N ALA A 420 -13.81 12.16 12.19
CA ALA A 420 -12.74 12.14 13.18
C ALA A 420 -12.29 10.71 13.58
N ALA A 421 -13.13 9.70 13.31
CA ALA A 421 -12.80 8.31 13.58
C ALA A 421 -11.85 7.71 12.53
N GLU A 422 -11.72 8.35 11.36
CA GLU A 422 -11.00 7.79 10.20
C GLU A 422 -11.52 6.40 9.81
N HIS A 423 -12.84 6.18 9.89
CA HIS A 423 -13.43 4.88 9.58
C HIS A 423 -14.26 4.89 8.30
N GLY A 424 -14.20 3.76 7.59
CA GLY A 424 -14.99 3.45 6.40
C GLY A 424 -14.92 4.48 5.26
N HIS A 425 -15.87 4.35 4.34
CA HIS A 425 -16.04 5.20 3.18
C HIS A 425 -17.47 5.76 3.05
N ALA A 426 -17.58 7.03 2.68
CA ALA A 426 -18.83 7.69 2.34
C ALA A 426 -18.64 8.59 1.12
N VAL A 427 -19.72 8.91 0.41
CA VAL A 427 -19.73 9.89 -0.67
C VAL A 427 -20.60 11.06 -0.26
N TYR A 428 -20.11 12.28 -0.42
CA TYR A 428 -20.96 13.46 -0.30
C TYR A 428 -21.18 14.08 -1.66
N ALA A 429 -22.38 14.62 -1.87
CA ALA A 429 -22.69 15.44 -3.03
C ALA A 429 -23.30 16.76 -2.57
N ILE A 430 -22.78 17.85 -3.12
CA ILE A 430 -23.22 19.22 -2.87
C ILE A 430 -23.50 19.91 -4.19
N ASP A 431 -24.68 20.52 -4.34
CA ASP A 431 -25.01 21.39 -5.48
C ASP A 431 -25.25 22.81 -4.98
N VAL A 432 -24.48 23.76 -5.52
CA VAL A 432 -24.57 25.18 -5.17
C VAL A 432 -24.89 25.99 -6.43
N ASP A 433 -25.93 26.82 -6.36
CA ASP A 433 -26.32 27.70 -7.45
C ASP A 433 -25.16 28.58 -7.92
N GLY A 434 -24.97 28.67 -9.23
CA GLY A 434 -23.87 29.43 -9.83
C GLY A 434 -22.48 28.80 -9.70
N VAL A 435 -22.31 27.72 -8.94
CA VAL A 435 -21.04 26.97 -8.80
C VAL A 435 -21.12 25.61 -9.47
N GLY A 436 -22.25 24.92 -9.34
CA GLY A 436 -22.49 23.58 -9.86
C GLY A 436 -22.42 22.49 -8.79
N THR A 437 -22.46 21.24 -9.24
CA THR A 437 -22.44 20.05 -8.39
C THR A 437 -21.01 19.56 -8.19
N ALA A 438 -20.65 19.30 -6.93
CA ALA A 438 -19.42 18.63 -6.55
C ALA A 438 -19.76 17.34 -5.80
N THR A 439 -19.10 16.25 -6.17
CA THR A 439 -19.16 14.97 -5.47
C THR A 439 -17.74 14.61 -5.07
N ALA A 440 -17.54 14.15 -3.85
CA ALA A 440 -16.27 13.58 -3.50
C ALA A 440 -16.38 12.46 -2.44
N PRO A 441 -15.47 11.49 -2.51
CA PRO A 441 -15.38 10.45 -1.51
C PRO A 441 -14.79 10.99 -0.21
N LEU A 442 -15.12 10.31 0.87
CA LEU A 442 -14.56 10.46 2.20
C LEU A 442 -14.00 9.09 2.55
N ASN A 443 -12.68 8.99 2.67
CA ASN A 443 -11.93 7.76 2.92
C ASN A 443 -11.05 8.01 4.15
N ARG A 444 -11.41 7.41 5.30
CA ARG A 444 -10.64 7.55 6.54
C ARG A 444 -10.26 8.99 6.88
N GLY A 445 -11.17 9.93 6.61
CA GLY A 445 -10.87 11.36 6.58
C GLY A 445 -10.75 11.90 5.14
N PHE A 446 -9.82 12.84 4.94
CA PHE A 446 -9.58 13.59 3.69
C PHE A 446 -8.09 13.63 3.28
N ALA A 447 -7.26 12.79 3.87
CA ALA A 447 -5.85 12.67 3.49
C ALA A 447 -5.72 12.35 1.98
N GLY A 448 -4.86 13.07 1.28
CA GLY A 448 -4.65 12.91 -0.17
C GLY A 448 -5.66 13.62 -1.07
N THR A 449 -6.61 14.38 -0.52
CA THR A 449 -7.47 15.28 -1.32
C THR A 449 -6.95 16.71 -1.26
N ASP A 450 -7.08 17.47 -2.35
CA ASP A 450 -6.70 18.91 -2.44
C ASP A 450 -7.52 19.82 -1.49
N VAL A 451 -8.38 19.26 -0.64
CA VAL A 451 -9.54 19.93 -0.02
C VAL A 451 -9.50 19.92 1.52
N GLY A 452 -8.48 19.35 2.17
CA GLY A 452 -8.39 19.34 3.63
C GLY A 452 -7.12 18.71 4.24
N SER A 453 -6.94 18.89 5.55
CA SER A 453 -5.88 18.24 6.35
C SER A 453 -6.49 17.17 7.27
N GLY A 454 -6.08 15.91 7.13
CA GLY A 454 -6.43 14.83 8.07
C GLY A 454 -7.89 14.38 7.94
N THR A 455 -8.77 14.87 8.81
CA THR A 455 -10.11 14.30 9.08
C THR A 455 -11.31 15.21 8.75
N THR A 456 -11.06 16.45 8.32
CA THR A 456 -12.10 17.42 7.96
C THR A 456 -11.88 18.01 6.56
N MET A 457 -12.95 18.10 5.75
CA MET A 457 -12.99 18.87 4.49
C MET A 457 -13.88 20.08 4.67
N ARG A 458 -13.51 21.17 3.99
CA ARG A 458 -14.33 22.37 3.90
C ARG A 458 -14.53 22.80 2.46
N THR A 459 -15.77 23.13 2.11
CA THR A 459 -16.07 23.74 0.82
C THR A 459 -15.48 25.15 0.73
N ARG A 460 -15.41 25.69 -0.50
CA ARG A 460 -15.26 27.14 -0.67
C ARG A 460 -16.49 27.87 -0.10
N PRO A 461 -16.34 29.13 0.33
CA PRO A 461 -17.46 29.95 0.75
C PRO A 461 -18.50 30.16 -0.35
N PHE A 462 -19.78 30.14 0.01
CA PHE A 462 -20.91 30.51 -0.86
C PHE A 462 -22.07 31.04 -0.01
N ALA A 463 -23.01 31.78 -0.61
CA ALA A 463 -24.15 32.30 0.13
C ALA A 463 -25.11 31.16 0.52
N ALA A 464 -25.59 31.15 1.77
CA ALA A 464 -26.41 30.06 2.30
C ALA A 464 -27.63 29.71 1.43
N ARG A 465 -28.31 30.72 0.89
CA ARG A 465 -29.47 30.54 0.00
C ARG A 465 -29.17 29.81 -1.32
N ASP A 466 -27.89 29.74 -1.72
CA ASP A 466 -27.46 29.15 -2.99
C ASP A 466 -27.28 27.62 -2.86
N LEU A 467 -27.28 27.05 -1.65
CA LEU A 467 -27.21 25.60 -1.45
C LEU A 467 -28.52 24.91 -1.91
N ARG A 468 -28.44 24.12 -2.97
CA ARG A 468 -29.58 23.43 -3.59
C ARG A 468 -29.73 22.02 -3.08
N THR A 469 -28.65 21.25 -3.08
CA THR A 469 -28.62 19.87 -2.56
C THR A 469 -27.41 19.66 -1.66
N LEU A 470 -27.60 18.83 -0.63
CA LEU A 470 -26.55 18.36 0.27
C LEU A 470 -26.92 16.95 0.72
N THR A 471 -26.15 15.98 0.26
CA THR A 471 -26.40 14.56 0.56
C THR A 471 -25.13 13.88 1.05
N VAL A 472 -25.32 12.85 1.87
CA VAL A 472 -24.27 11.96 2.37
C VAL A 472 -24.71 10.53 2.14
N GLN A 473 -23.89 9.73 1.50
CA GLN A 473 -24.14 8.32 1.24
C GLN A 473 -23.05 7.48 1.90
N PRO A 474 -23.28 6.90 3.08
CA PRO A 474 -22.39 5.89 3.63
C PRO A 474 -22.27 4.70 2.66
N ARG A 475 -21.04 4.43 2.23
CA ARG A 475 -20.68 3.29 1.38
C ARG A 475 -20.13 2.13 2.21
N SER A 476 -19.76 2.40 3.48
CA SER A 476 -19.41 1.43 4.51
C SER A 476 -20.12 1.70 5.84
N LEU A 477 -20.63 0.64 6.49
CA LEU A 477 -21.09 0.68 7.88
C LEU A 477 -19.97 1.07 8.84
N ARG A 478 -18.71 0.76 8.50
CA ARG A 478 -17.55 1.23 9.29
C ARG A 478 -17.47 2.76 9.31
N SER A 479 -18.06 3.48 8.34
CA SER A 479 -18.17 4.95 8.41
C SER A 479 -19.10 5.47 9.48
N LEU A 480 -19.95 4.61 10.04
CA LEU A 480 -20.93 4.97 11.03
C LEU A 480 -20.48 4.49 12.40
N ARG A 481 -20.48 5.41 13.37
CA ARG A 481 -20.31 5.03 14.77
C ARG A 481 -21.50 4.15 15.18
N GLN A 482 -21.22 3.01 15.79
CA GLN A 482 -22.25 2.19 16.44
C GLN A 482 -22.61 2.76 17.80
N LEU A 483 -23.90 2.97 18.05
CA LEU A 483 -24.43 3.46 19.31
C LEU A 483 -25.63 2.59 19.72
N TRP A 484 -25.47 1.70 20.71
CA TRP A 484 -26.55 0.86 21.23
C TRP A 484 -26.94 1.30 22.66
N ASP A 485 -28.23 1.35 23.00
CA ASP A 485 -28.78 1.97 24.24
C ASP A 485 -28.35 1.30 25.57
N GLY A 486 -27.59 0.20 25.50
CA GLY A 486 -27.05 -0.53 26.65
C GLY A 486 -25.52 -0.56 26.74
N ARG A 487 -24.80 -0.01 25.76
CA ARG A 487 -23.32 0.02 25.73
C ARG A 487 -22.82 1.48 25.84
N GLY A 488 -22.36 1.88 27.02
CA GLY A 488 -21.73 3.19 27.23
C GLY A 488 -22.42 4.06 28.29
N SER A 489 -22.31 5.39 28.13
CA SER A 489 -22.85 6.44 29.03
C SER A 489 -24.38 6.59 28.97
N CYS A 490 -25.00 6.12 27.90
CA CYS A 490 -26.45 6.08 27.71
C CYS A 490 -27.03 4.79 28.30
N HIS A 491 -28.00 4.89 29.21
CA HIS A 491 -28.67 3.73 29.81
C HIS A 491 -30.19 3.80 29.68
N GLY A 492 -30.79 2.77 29.08
CA GLY A 492 -32.24 2.50 29.13
C GLY A 492 -33.11 3.63 28.57
N ASP A 493 -34.06 4.11 29.37
CA ASP A 493 -35.09 5.09 28.99
C ASP A 493 -34.55 6.51 28.71
N GLN A 494 -33.23 6.74 28.90
CA GLN A 494 -32.58 8.02 28.61
C GLN A 494 -32.29 8.22 27.13
N TRP A 495 -32.55 7.23 26.29
CA TRP A 495 -32.43 7.38 24.85
C TRP A 495 -33.66 8.13 24.28
N PRO A 496 -33.50 9.06 23.32
CA PRO A 496 -32.27 9.53 22.67
C PRO A 496 -31.61 10.73 23.38
N PHE A 497 -32.09 11.08 24.58
CA PHE A 497 -31.69 12.29 25.30
C PHE A 497 -30.19 12.38 25.52
N CYS A 498 -29.55 11.30 25.97
CA CYS A 498 -28.13 11.29 26.29
C CYS A 498 -27.24 11.56 25.05
N VAL A 499 -27.55 10.99 23.87
CA VAL A 499 -26.80 11.27 22.63
C VAL A 499 -27.03 12.67 22.08
N GLY A 500 -28.17 13.27 22.42
CA GLY A 500 -28.39 14.69 22.17
C GLY A 500 -27.70 15.60 23.18
N GLU A 501 -27.70 15.27 24.47
CA GLU A 501 -27.27 16.13 25.58
C GLU A 501 -25.75 16.31 25.63
N ASP A 502 -24.98 15.23 25.51
CA ASP A 502 -23.52 15.31 25.43
C ASP A 502 -23.03 15.10 23.99
N ARG A 503 -22.36 16.12 23.44
CA ARG A 503 -21.70 16.04 22.13
C ARG A 503 -20.64 14.93 22.11
N ASN A 504 -20.03 14.60 23.24
CA ASN A 504 -19.05 13.52 23.36
C ASN A 504 -19.69 12.14 23.06
N ASP A 505 -20.97 11.96 23.36
CA ASP A 505 -21.68 10.70 23.13
C ASP A 505 -21.84 10.38 21.63
N ARG A 506 -21.69 11.38 20.77
CA ARG A 506 -21.63 11.25 19.31
C ARG A 506 -20.34 11.78 18.69
N ALA A 507 -19.29 11.96 19.50
CA ALA A 507 -17.94 12.17 18.99
C ALA A 507 -17.58 11.05 17.99
N ASN A 508 -16.80 11.35 16.97
CA ASN A 508 -16.39 10.38 15.95
C ASN A 508 -17.54 9.83 15.07
N ALA A 509 -18.77 10.30 15.21
CA ALA A 509 -19.80 10.05 14.21
C ALA A 509 -19.51 10.85 12.92
N LEU A 510 -19.94 10.31 11.77
CA LEU A 510 -19.86 11.04 10.51
C LEU A 510 -20.72 12.31 10.61
N THR A 511 -20.08 13.47 10.53
CA THR A 511 -20.73 14.74 10.87
C THR A 511 -20.66 15.74 9.73
N VAL A 512 -21.77 16.40 9.45
CA VAL A 512 -21.87 17.53 8.53
C VAL A 512 -22.13 18.80 9.33
N ARG A 513 -21.35 19.86 9.08
CA ARG A 513 -21.50 21.16 9.75
C ARG A 513 -21.62 22.30 8.75
N LEU A 514 -22.39 23.32 9.10
CA LEU A 514 -22.32 24.61 8.42
C LEU A 514 -21.66 25.62 9.34
N ARG A 515 -20.78 26.45 8.80
CA ARG A 515 -20.18 27.59 9.51
C ARG A 515 -20.29 28.85 8.68
N ARG A 516 -20.24 30.02 9.33
CA ARG A 516 -19.97 31.27 8.62
C ARG A 516 -18.59 31.20 7.98
N ALA A 517 -18.46 31.72 6.77
CA ALA A 517 -17.18 31.79 6.06
C ALA A 517 -16.13 32.63 6.82
N SER A 518 -16.58 33.60 7.62
CA SER A 518 -15.73 34.39 8.53
C SER A 518 -15.11 33.58 9.68
N GLY A 519 -15.46 32.29 9.80
CA GLY A 519 -15.12 31.47 10.95
C GLY A 519 -16.12 31.64 12.11
N GLY A 520 -15.79 30.97 13.22
CA GLY A 520 -16.65 30.89 14.40
C GLY A 520 -17.26 29.49 14.60
N PRO A 521 -18.10 29.33 15.65
CA PRO A 521 -18.80 28.08 15.92
C PRO A 521 -19.75 27.68 14.77
N PRO A 522 -20.12 26.40 14.65
CA PRO A 522 -21.07 25.97 13.63
C PRO A 522 -22.44 26.65 13.81
N LEU A 523 -23.16 26.80 12.71
CA LEU A 523 -24.57 27.23 12.67
C LEU A 523 -25.49 26.02 12.63
N TYR A 524 -24.97 24.90 12.13
CA TYR A 524 -25.65 23.64 11.97
C TYR A 524 -24.67 22.50 12.23
N GLU A 525 -25.14 21.40 12.83
CA GLU A 525 -24.43 20.12 12.90
C GLU A 525 -25.45 19.00 12.68
N ALA A 526 -25.15 18.06 11.79
CA ALA A 526 -25.87 16.81 11.62
C ALA A 526 -24.90 15.64 11.85
N ALA A 527 -25.13 14.85 12.88
CA ALA A 527 -24.36 13.65 13.19
C ALA A 527 -25.13 12.40 12.73
N ILE A 528 -24.48 11.58 11.91
CA ILE A 528 -25.01 10.37 11.29
C ILE A 528 -24.33 9.16 11.93
N TYR A 529 -25.11 8.22 12.43
CA TYR A 529 -24.58 7.03 13.12
C TYR A 529 -25.52 5.83 12.97
N TRP A 530 -25.01 4.64 13.27
CA TRP A 530 -25.76 3.39 13.22
C TRP A 530 -26.29 3.08 14.63
N HIS A 531 -27.63 2.98 14.75
CA HIS A 531 -28.36 2.91 16.02
C HIS A 531 -29.33 1.73 16.10
N MET A 532 -29.54 1.25 17.33
CA MET A 532 -30.46 0.18 17.70
C MET A 532 -30.82 0.36 19.18
N GLN A 533 -32.11 0.45 19.46
CA GLN A 533 -32.62 0.60 20.83
C GLN A 533 -32.58 -0.73 21.60
N GLU A 534 -32.15 -0.66 22.86
CA GLU A 534 -32.20 -1.80 23.78
C GLU A 534 -33.66 -2.06 24.22
N GLY A 535 -34.00 -3.33 24.44
CA GLY A 535 -35.36 -3.73 24.81
C GLY A 535 -36.22 -4.05 23.59
N ARG A 536 -37.11 -3.14 23.17
CA ARG A 536 -38.11 -3.44 22.13
C ARG A 536 -37.46 -3.74 20.79
N GLU A 537 -36.63 -2.84 20.28
CA GLU A 537 -35.99 -3.05 18.98
C GLU A 537 -34.98 -4.17 19.02
N ALA A 538 -34.21 -4.29 20.11
CA ALA A 538 -33.36 -5.44 20.34
C ALA A 538 -34.15 -6.76 20.27
N ALA A 539 -35.36 -6.84 20.84
CA ALA A 539 -36.18 -8.05 20.77
C ALA A 539 -36.73 -8.33 19.36
N GLU A 540 -37.16 -7.31 18.63
CA GLU A 540 -37.56 -7.40 17.21
C GLU A 540 -36.36 -7.85 16.36
N TYR A 541 -35.21 -7.22 16.54
CA TYR A 541 -33.94 -7.55 15.91
C TYR A 541 -33.52 -8.99 16.18
N GLN A 542 -33.56 -9.47 17.42
CA GLN A 542 -33.16 -10.86 17.71
C GLN A 542 -34.04 -11.88 16.97
N GLN A 543 -35.33 -11.57 16.76
CA GLN A 543 -36.23 -12.42 15.95
C GLN A 543 -35.88 -12.37 14.46
N GLU A 544 -35.71 -11.17 13.91
CA GLU A 544 -35.28 -10.97 12.52
C GLU A 544 -33.95 -11.64 12.25
N LEU A 545 -33.01 -11.48 13.17
CA LEU A 545 -31.69 -12.06 13.10
C LEU A 545 -31.73 -13.59 13.16
N ALA A 546 -32.53 -14.18 14.04
CA ALA A 546 -32.67 -15.64 14.12
C ALA A 546 -33.22 -16.20 12.80
N ARG A 547 -34.20 -15.52 12.20
CA ARG A 547 -34.76 -15.89 10.89
C ARG A 547 -33.72 -15.75 9.78
N PHE A 548 -33.08 -14.59 9.69
CA PHE A 548 -32.03 -14.31 8.72
C PHE A 548 -30.89 -15.33 8.79
N ARG A 549 -30.39 -15.62 9.99
CA ARG A 549 -29.38 -16.65 10.21
C ARG A 549 -29.82 -18.00 9.65
N SER A 550 -31.05 -18.41 9.96
CA SER A 550 -31.60 -19.66 9.42
C SER A 550 -31.68 -19.63 7.89
N ASP A 551 -32.05 -18.50 7.30
CA ASP A 551 -32.15 -18.33 5.86
C ASP A 551 -30.77 -18.33 5.18
N VAL A 552 -29.76 -17.66 5.73
CA VAL A 552 -28.37 -17.70 5.24
C VAL A 552 -27.80 -19.12 5.35
N GLN A 553 -27.93 -19.77 6.51
CA GLN A 553 -27.39 -21.12 6.72
C GLN A 553 -28.06 -22.19 5.84
N SER A 554 -29.33 -21.98 5.47
CA SER A 554 -30.08 -22.85 4.56
C SER A 554 -29.94 -22.47 3.09
N GLY A 555 -29.24 -21.37 2.77
CA GLY A 555 -29.09 -20.85 1.40
C GLY A 555 -30.36 -20.18 0.84
N ARG A 556 -31.35 -19.86 1.67
CA ARG A 556 -32.58 -19.15 1.28
C ARG A 556 -32.39 -17.63 1.18
N ALA A 557 -31.49 -17.07 1.95
CA ALA A 557 -31.11 -15.65 1.86
C ALA A 557 -29.69 -15.55 1.32
N PRO A 558 -29.47 -14.90 0.16
CA PRO A 558 -28.13 -14.63 -0.34
C PRO A 558 -27.50 -13.57 0.59
N PHE A 559 -26.48 -13.98 1.35
CA PHE A 559 -25.70 -13.09 2.20
C PHE A 559 -24.24 -13.51 2.23
N GLY A 560 -23.34 -12.55 2.28
CA GLY A 560 -21.91 -12.82 2.26
C GLY A 560 -21.40 -13.06 0.84
N THR A 561 -20.28 -13.77 0.75
CA THR A 561 -19.59 -14.04 -0.51
C THR A 561 -19.62 -15.53 -0.83
N ASP A 562 -19.97 -15.87 -2.06
CA ASP A 562 -19.77 -17.22 -2.60
C ASP A 562 -18.55 -17.23 -3.53
N LEU A 563 -17.48 -17.89 -3.07
CA LEU A 563 -16.25 -18.06 -3.86
C LEU A 563 -16.23 -19.45 -4.50
N THR A 564 -16.22 -19.52 -5.82
CA THR A 564 -16.03 -20.78 -6.56
C THR A 564 -14.70 -20.79 -7.28
N LEU A 565 -13.88 -21.81 -7.01
CA LEU A 565 -12.62 -22.07 -7.73
C LEU A 565 -12.76 -23.35 -8.55
N GLY A 566 -12.88 -23.19 -9.86
CA GLY A 566 -13.03 -24.29 -10.82
C GLY A 566 -11.76 -25.14 -10.95
N PRO A 567 -11.83 -26.30 -11.64
CA PRO A 567 -10.69 -27.21 -11.80
C PRO A 567 -9.51 -26.64 -12.60
N ASN A 568 -9.66 -25.49 -13.25
CA ASN A 568 -8.60 -24.80 -13.98
C ASN A 568 -8.42 -23.36 -13.47
N ALA A 569 -8.78 -23.09 -12.22
CA ALA A 569 -8.53 -21.82 -11.56
C ALA A 569 -7.18 -21.89 -10.84
N THR A 570 -6.29 -20.96 -11.18
CA THR A 570 -4.99 -20.77 -10.55
C THR A 570 -4.91 -19.32 -10.07
N VAL A 571 -4.72 -19.14 -8.78
CA VAL A 571 -4.38 -17.85 -8.17
C VAL A 571 -2.99 -18.01 -7.55
N ARG A 572 -1.98 -17.43 -8.21
CA ARG A 572 -0.59 -17.53 -7.81
C ARG A 572 -0.10 -16.18 -7.32
N TYR A 573 0.27 -16.10 -6.06
CA TYR A 573 0.90 -14.92 -5.52
C TYR A 573 2.25 -14.68 -6.17
N GLN A 574 2.34 -13.56 -6.87
CA GLN A 574 3.56 -12.97 -7.38
C GLN A 574 3.59 -11.52 -6.91
N LEU A 575 4.70 -11.10 -6.30
CA LEU A 575 4.83 -9.76 -5.75
C LEU A 575 5.17 -8.76 -6.86
N ALA A 576 6.01 -9.17 -7.81
CA ALA A 576 6.36 -8.43 -9.01
C ALA A 576 5.19 -7.66 -9.66
N PRO A 577 4.08 -8.30 -10.07
CA PRO A 577 2.93 -7.61 -10.65
C PRO A 577 2.25 -6.57 -9.75
N ILE A 578 2.30 -6.77 -8.43
CA ILE A 578 1.74 -5.84 -7.44
C ILE A 578 2.67 -4.65 -7.22
N VAL A 579 3.98 -4.88 -7.18
CA VAL A 579 5.01 -3.83 -7.04
C VAL A 579 5.00 -2.88 -8.24
N ARG A 580 4.68 -3.36 -9.44
CA ARG A 580 4.51 -2.48 -10.61
C ARG A 580 3.38 -1.47 -10.44
N LEU A 581 2.39 -1.75 -9.60
CA LEU A 581 1.34 -0.79 -9.24
C LEU A 581 1.76 0.17 -8.11
N ALA A 582 2.91 -0.04 -7.46
CA ALA A 582 3.29 0.67 -6.23
C ALA A 582 3.34 2.19 -6.42
N GLU A 583 3.99 2.68 -7.47
CA GLU A 583 4.10 4.12 -7.72
C GLU A 583 2.71 4.75 -7.93
N LYS A 584 1.88 4.10 -8.76
CA LYS A 584 0.53 4.57 -9.08
C LYS A 584 -0.42 4.52 -7.89
N LEU A 585 -0.31 3.49 -7.06
CA LEU A 585 -1.14 3.30 -5.86
C LEU A 585 -0.53 3.96 -4.62
N ASN A 586 0.63 4.62 -4.75
CA ASN A 586 1.40 5.20 -3.66
C ASN A 586 1.66 4.19 -2.52
N PHE A 587 2.03 2.96 -2.89
CA PHE A 587 2.60 1.98 -1.96
C PHE A 587 4.09 2.26 -1.78
N ASP A 588 4.63 1.94 -0.62
CA ASP A 588 6.06 2.16 -0.32
C ASP A 588 6.98 1.21 -1.13
N GLY A 589 6.39 0.22 -1.83
CA GLY A 589 7.11 -0.70 -2.69
C GLY A 589 7.90 -1.75 -1.91
N ASN A 590 8.89 -2.34 -2.59
CA ASN A 590 9.94 -3.12 -1.92
C ASN A 590 11.02 -2.17 -1.41
N ASP A 591 11.53 -2.41 -0.21
CA ASP A 591 12.66 -1.65 0.34
C ASP A 591 13.95 -2.49 0.29
N VAL A 592 15.06 -1.82 -0.02
CA VAL A 592 16.41 -2.41 -0.01
C VAL A 592 17.25 -1.66 1.00
N ARG A 593 17.45 -2.29 2.15
CA ARG A 593 18.12 -1.69 3.29
C ARG A 593 19.58 -2.12 3.33
N ARG A 594 20.49 -1.14 3.32
CA ARG A 594 21.92 -1.43 3.53
C ARG A 594 22.19 -1.62 5.03
N LEU A 595 22.51 -2.85 5.41
CA LEU A 595 22.75 -3.23 6.81
C LEU A 595 24.18 -2.94 7.26
N ASP A 596 25.16 -3.24 6.42
CA ASP A 596 26.58 -3.10 6.75
C ASP A 596 27.40 -2.72 5.51
N THR A 597 28.54 -2.06 5.73
CA THR A 597 29.54 -1.78 4.70
C THR A 597 30.94 -1.73 5.30
N SER A 598 31.84 -2.49 4.69
CA SER A 598 33.26 -2.50 4.99
C SER A 598 34.06 -2.18 3.72
N SER A 599 35.20 -1.54 3.89
CA SER A 599 36.07 -1.13 2.78
C SER A 599 37.52 -1.50 3.05
N ALA A 600 38.23 -1.95 2.03
CA ALA A 600 39.68 -2.12 2.05
C ALA A 600 40.29 -1.30 0.91
N HIS A 601 41.35 -0.55 1.19
CA HIS A 601 42.03 0.26 0.19
C HIS A 601 43.51 -0.11 0.16
N VAL A 602 44.03 -0.30 -1.05
CA VAL A 602 45.46 -0.43 -1.31
C VAL A 602 45.84 0.71 -2.23
N THR A 603 46.63 1.65 -1.72
CA THR A 603 47.13 2.77 -2.50
C THR A 603 48.11 2.28 -3.57
N ALA A 604 48.26 3.05 -4.65
CA ALA A 604 49.30 2.75 -5.65
C ALA A 604 50.71 2.72 -5.03
N GLN A 605 50.96 3.45 -3.93
CA GLN A 605 52.24 3.41 -3.22
C GLN A 605 52.41 2.08 -2.46
N GLU A 606 51.38 1.62 -1.75
CA GLU A 606 51.41 0.36 -1.00
C GLU A 606 51.54 -0.85 -1.94
N SER A 607 50.83 -0.85 -3.07
CA SER A 607 50.96 -1.90 -4.09
C SER A 607 52.40 -2.02 -4.60
N ARG A 608 53.04 -0.90 -4.94
CA ARG A 608 54.47 -0.90 -5.33
C ARG A 608 55.41 -1.25 -4.20
N ALA A 609 55.14 -0.80 -2.97
CA ALA A 609 55.95 -1.16 -1.83
C ALA A 609 55.87 -2.66 -1.54
N ALA A 610 54.67 -3.25 -1.68
CA ALA A 610 54.45 -4.69 -1.57
C ALA A 610 55.11 -5.45 -2.74
N GLU A 611 55.07 -4.93 -3.96
CA GLU A 611 55.75 -5.53 -5.12
C GLU A 611 57.29 -5.43 -5.00
N ALA A 612 57.80 -4.32 -4.46
CA ALA A 612 59.22 -4.12 -4.19
C ALA A 612 59.72 -4.92 -2.96
N ALA A 613 58.84 -5.19 -1.99
CA ALA A 613 59.10 -6.02 -0.82
C ALA A 613 58.86 -7.51 -1.09
N SER A 614 58.10 -7.85 -2.12
CA SER A 614 57.99 -9.21 -2.67
C SER A 614 59.40 -9.64 -3.09
N PRO A 615 59.86 -10.87 -2.77
CA PRO A 615 61.27 -11.22 -2.83
C PRO A 615 61.83 -11.20 -4.27
N THR A 616 62.30 -10.01 -4.66
CA THR A 616 63.11 -9.66 -5.83
C THR A 616 62.42 -9.75 -7.21
N PRO A 617 62.21 -8.61 -7.91
CA PRO A 617 62.01 -8.60 -9.35
C PRO A 617 63.16 -9.35 -10.03
N GLY A 618 62.81 -10.34 -10.85
CA GLY A 618 63.77 -11.18 -11.56
C GLY A 618 64.15 -12.46 -10.84
N ARG A 619 63.45 -12.87 -9.77
CA ARG A 619 63.47 -14.25 -9.28
C ARG A 619 62.15 -14.99 -9.57
N TYR A 620 62.25 -16.21 -10.08
CA TYR A 620 61.15 -17.13 -10.35
C TYR A 620 61.20 -18.24 -9.32
N ARG A 621 60.07 -18.53 -8.67
CA ARG A 621 59.96 -19.73 -7.85
C ARG A 621 59.80 -20.95 -8.76
N ILE A 622 60.65 -21.94 -8.55
CA ILE A 622 60.58 -23.22 -9.21
C ILE A 622 60.56 -24.35 -8.19
N CYS A 623 60.02 -25.49 -8.59
CA CYS A 623 60.27 -26.75 -7.90
C CYS A 623 61.47 -27.43 -8.55
N HIS A 624 62.57 -27.55 -7.81
CA HIS A 624 63.79 -28.18 -8.30
C HIS A 624 63.70 -29.70 -8.12
N LEU A 625 63.87 -30.45 -9.23
CA LEU A 625 63.78 -31.91 -9.31
C LEU A 625 65.17 -32.53 -9.60
N PRO A 626 66.18 -32.40 -8.71
CA PRO A 626 67.46 -33.04 -8.94
C PRO A 626 67.24 -34.57 -8.91
N GLY A 627 67.89 -35.31 -9.80
CA GLY A 627 67.53 -36.70 -10.11
C GLY A 627 67.80 -37.76 -9.03
N GLN A 628 67.34 -37.58 -7.77
CA GLN A 628 67.14 -38.52 -6.64
C GLN A 628 66.50 -37.78 -5.42
N PRO A 629 65.95 -38.47 -4.38
CA PRO A 629 64.71 -38.07 -3.69
C PRO A 629 64.84 -36.86 -2.77
N GLY A 630 63.88 -35.93 -2.91
CA GLY A 630 63.70 -34.73 -2.12
C GLY A 630 63.58 -33.49 -3.01
N GLN A 631 62.35 -33.01 -3.23
CA GLN A 631 62.10 -31.78 -4.00
C GLN A 631 62.32 -30.56 -3.11
N THR A 632 62.98 -29.53 -3.66
CA THR A 632 63.18 -28.26 -2.94
C THR A 632 62.67 -27.10 -3.77
N GLU A 633 61.82 -26.28 -3.18
CA GLU A 633 61.45 -25.00 -3.78
C GLU A 633 62.66 -24.07 -3.79
N GLN A 634 62.94 -23.47 -4.94
CA GLN A 634 64.05 -22.52 -5.10
C GLN A 634 63.59 -21.26 -5.82
N ASP A 635 64.01 -20.11 -5.30
CA ASP A 635 63.83 -18.81 -5.97
C ASP A 635 65.07 -18.51 -6.83
N ILE A 636 64.96 -18.76 -8.13
CA ILE A 636 66.07 -18.66 -9.10
C ILE A 636 65.99 -17.37 -9.91
N ARG A 637 67.09 -16.87 -10.49
CA ARG A 637 67.03 -15.64 -11.31
C ARG A 637 66.47 -15.91 -12.71
N LEU A 638 65.88 -14.91 -13.39
CA LEU A 638 65.40 -15.02 -14.78
C LEU A 638 66.46 -15.60 -15.72
N LEU A 639 67.71 -15.16 -15.56
CA LEU A 639 68.84 -15.59 -16.39
C LEU A 639 69.15 -17.09 -16.25
N THR A 640 68.75 -17.72 -15.14
CA THR A 640 68.95 -19.15 -14.87
C THR A 640 67.68 -19.97 -15.10
N LEU A 641 66.52 -19.34 -15.34
CA LEU A 641 65.24 -20.02 -15.56
C LEU A 641 65.29 -20.98 -16.74
N GLY A 642 65.89 -20.57 -17.85
CA GLY A 642 66.03 -21.42 -19.04
C GLY A 642 66.84 -22.70 -18.75
N LEU A 643 67.89 -22.60 -17.93
CA LEU A 643 68.67 -23.76 -17.48
C LEU A 643 67.80 -24.69 -16.63
N HIS A 644 67.20 -24.18 -15.55
CA HIS A 644 66.37 -25.02 -14.67
C HIS A 644 65.22 -25.74 -15.41
N LEU A 645 64.54 -25.07 -16.34
CA LEU A 645 63.52 -25.70 -17.19
C LEU A 645 64.10 -26.78 -18.12
N LEU A 646 65.33 -26.61 -18.62
CA LEU A 646 66.03 -27.57 -19.48
C LEU A 646 66.43 -28.86 -18.75
N HIS A 647 66.57 -28.85 -17.42
CA HIS A 647 66.93 -30.05 -16.64
C HIS A 647 65.74 -30.69 -15.92
N GLY A 648 64.51 -30.20 -16.15
CA GLY A 648 63.27 -30.82 -15.68
C GLY A 648 62.58 -30.13 -14.51
N ASP A 649 63.01 -28.95 -14.07
CA ASP A 649 62.33 -28.20 -13.01
C ASP A 649 61.02 -27.58 -13.50
N THR A 650 60.05 -27.39 -12.60
CA THR A 650 58.75 -26.79 -12.93
C THR A 650 58.60 -25.40 -12.33
N LEU A 651 57.98 -24.47 -13.06
CA LEU A 651 57.60 -23.16 -12.52
C LEU A 651 56.51 -23.31 -11.46
N GLY A 652 56.69 -22.62 -10.32
CA GLY A 652 55.75 -22.66 -9.19
C GLY A 652 56.22 -23.52 -8.01
N PRO A 653 55.38 -23.66 -6.97
CA PRO A 653 55.68 -24.46 -5.78
C PRO A 653 55.75 -25.97 -6.09
N CYS A 654 56.36 -26.75 -5.19
CA CYS A 654 56.40 -28.19 -5.33
C CYS A 654 55.02 -28.83 -5.01
N PRO A 655 54.64 -29.94 -5.66
CA PRO A 655 53.39 -30.63 -5.35
C PRO A 655 53.38 -31.12 -3.88
N PRO A 656 52.22 -31.14 -3.21
CA PRO A 656 52.13 -31.65 -1.85
C PRO A 656 52.55 -33.12 -1.77
N GLY A 657 53.58 -33.43 -0.98
CA GLY A 657 54.06 -34.80 -0.72
C GLY A 657 55.17 -35.31 -1.65
N ALA A 658 55.90 -34.40 -2.30
CA ALA A 658 56.93 -34.71 -3.30
C ALA A 658 58.38 -34.58 -2.79
#